data_AF-A0A9D8SEI4-F1
#
_entry.id   AF-A0A9D8SEI4-F1
#
_cell.length_a   1.000
_cell.length_b   1.000
_cell.length_c   1.000
_cell.angle_alpha   90.00
_cell.angle_beta   90.00
_cell.angle_gamma   90.00
#
_symmetry.space_group_name_H-M   'P 1'
#
loop_
_entity.id
_entity.type
_entity.pdbx_description
1 polymer ?
#
loop_
_entity_poly.entity_id
_entity_poly.type
_entity_poly.pdbx_seq_one_letter_code
_entity_poly.pdbx_strand_id
1 'polypeptide(L)'
;MSKRKPSGFWNKENCLEAALKCKTRTEFRTLYSRAWSVSKKNGWLEDFYAHMESKTAVRGYWQDYDRCYNAAKQCVTASEFGKRFNQAYRVSLRENWRKDYTWFVSGFDLAIQKNAKWTYETCAEESKKYQTRSEFQKNSVGAYQKALKRGWIDDYVWLNRGLEIFGTPDCVYKYEFKEYNAVYIGRTINRGDRHWAHIFGIDKDAVARFAYKHNIPVPEMEILAENITLEEGQHLEDEWVKFYKAQGFKVLNKAKTGKNKGSLGAIGWGKWTYETCYQEAQKYKTRKEFQRENVGAYTRALQYKWLDDYTWFKPAKTGQTRWTKQRCYDEAKKYLYIEDFRKLSNFAYEKSKKNGWLRDYEWLSSKKFPSHSQMIYNDRCLLWTEEKCYEEAQKYVYIEDFRRFSYGAYKKSRKRCWLENYNWLLNKPKQSKTAQKQTLAKSSIPSTIVSLWTKEKCYKEAQKYVYIEDFRRFSQGAYKEAIKSGWLETYDWLSNKPKQSKTPNSVLFWTKERCYEEAKKYKTRTEFQYAKGASTAYRISVKNGWIEEYEWMQPKAKPNGYWDNYERCFEEAKKYKTRTEFQYAKGASRAYKYSVKNGWIDDFTWMQPKRKKHGYWTKERCFLEYKKYLNRDFGRKSPSAYAISQRNGWLKEFREENGK
;
A
#
# COMPACT_ATOMS: atom_id res chain seq x y z
N MET A 1 -13.23 51.72 -60.35
CA MET A 1 -14.23 52.30 -59.44
C MET A 1 -15.58 51.65 -59.74
N SER A 2 -16.16 50.92 -58.78
CA SER A 2 -17.49 50.30 -58.96
C SER A 2 -18.59 51.36 -58.83
N LYS A 3 -19.41 51.53 -59.86
CA LYS A 3 -20.51 52.51 -59.91
C LYS A 3 -21.46 52.27 -58.72
N ARG A 4 -21.77 53.32 -57.94
CA ARG A 4 -22.74 53.23 -56.84
C ARG A 4 -24.11 52.85 -57.40
N LYS A 5 -24.67 51.76 -56.89
CA LYS A 5 -26.02 51.31 -57.25
C LYS A 5 -27.07 52.32 -56.76
N PRO A 6 -28.18 52.52 -57.50
CA PRO A 6 -29.21 53.49 -57.15
C PRO A 6 -29.86 53.22 -55.79
N SER A 7 -30.45 54.26 -55.19
CA SER A 7 -31.16 54.15 -53.92
C SER A 7 -32.31 53.14 -54.03
N GLY A 8 -32.48 52.28 -53.04
CA GLY A 8 -33.49 51.20 -53.05
C GLY A 8 -33.07 49.91 -53.75
N PHE A 9 -31.90 49.87 -54.41
CA PHE A 9 -31.42 48.64 -55.08
C PHE A 9 -31.26 47.44 -54.12
N TRP A 10 -30.86 47.67 -52.87
CA TRP A 10 -30.64 46.61 -51.88
C TRP A 10 -31.94 46.24 -51.14
N ASN A 11 -32.84 45.55 -51.85
CA ASN A 11 -34.03 44.89 -51.30
C ASN A 11 -33.70 43.46 -50.81
N LYS A 12 -34.67 42.74 -50.21
CA LYS A 12 -34.43 41.40 -49.64
C LYS A 12 -33.92 40.41 -50.69
N GLU A 13 -34.49 40.44 -51.90
CA GLU A 13 -34.11 39.56 -53.03
C GLU A 13 -32.69 39.82 -53.53
N ASN A 14 -32.33 41.08 -53.80
CA ASN A 14 -31.01 41.45 -54.30
C ASN A 14 -29.91 41.22 -53.25
N CYS A 15 -30.24 41.36 -51.97
CA CYS A 15 -29.34 40.99 -50.88
C CYS A 15 -29.16 39.46 -50.75
N LEU A 16 -30.23 38.68 -50.96
CA LEU A 16 -30.16 37.22 -50.98
C LEU A 16 -29.33 36.72 -52.18
N GLU A 17 -29.53 37.28 -53.37
CA GLU A 17 -28.77 36.91 -54.57
C GLU A 17 -27.26 37.21 -54.39
N ALA A 18 -26.93 38.34 -53.76
CA ALA A 18 -25.55 38.67 -53.40
C ALA A 18 -24.97 37.72 -52.35
N ALA A 19 -25.78 37.26 -51.39
CA ALA A 19 -25.36 36.27 -50.41
C ALA A 19 -25.15 34.89 -51.04
N LEU A 20 -26.01 34.42 -51.94
CA LEU A 20 -25.86 33.14 -52.64
C LEU A 20 -24.56 33.05 -53.46
N LYS A 21 -24.02 34.18 -53.92
CA LYS A 21 -22.72 34.26 -54.61
C LYS A 21 -21.51 34.09 -53.70
N CYS A 22 -21.67 34.18 -52.38
CA CYS A 22 -20.60 34.05 -51.41
C CYS A 22 -20.60 32.65 -50.78
N LYS A 23 -19.43 32.06 -50.59
CA LYS A 23 -19.28 30.75 -49.94
C LYS A 23 -19.22 30.87 -48.42
N THR A 24 -18.81 32.03 -47.91
CA THR A 24 -18.65 32.26 -46.46
C THR A 24 -19.28 33.56 -45.98
N ARG A 25 -19.68 33.60 -44.71
CA ARG A 25 -20.28 34.79 -44.08
C ARG A 25 -19.33 36.01 -44.10
N THR A 26 -18.03 35.77 -43.98
CA THR A 26 -17.00 36.83 -44.01
C THR A 26 -16.88 37.44 -45.40
N GLU A 27 -16.94 36.61 -46.44
CA GLU A 27 -16.90 37.04 -47.84
C GLU A 27 -18.11 37.90 -48.22
N PHE A 28 -19.31 37.54 -47.74
CA PHE A 28 -20.51 38.36 -47.94
C PHE A 28 -20.37 39.75 -47.29
N ARG A 29 -19.78 39.81 -46.09
CA ARG A 29 -19.54 41.09 -45.39
C ARG A 29 -18.50 41.97 -46.10
N THR A 30 -17.45 41.39 -46.67
CA THR A 30 -16.36 42.16 -47.28
C THR A 30 -16.68 42.57 -48.71
N LEU A 31 -17.16 41.65 -49.54
CA LEU A 31 -17.45 41.91 -50.96
C LEU A 31 -18.75 42.70 -51.15
N TYR A 32 -19.77 42.43 -50.33
CA TYR A 32 -21.09 43.04 -50.43
C TYR A 32 -21.46 43.81 -49.15
N SER A 33 -20.54 44.65 -48.68
CA SER A 33 -20.65 45.38 -47.40
C SER A 33 -21.95 46.18 -47.23
N ARG A 34 -22.47 46.77 -48.32
CA ARG A 34 -23.74 47.52 -48.29
C ARG A 34 -24.95 46.61 -48.20
N ALA A 35 -24.95 45.49 -48.94
CA ALA A 35 -25.98 44.47 -48.86
C ALA A 35 -26.03 43.88 -47.44
N TRP A 36 -24.86 43.49 -46.91
CA TRP A 36 -24.71 42.97 -45.55
C TRP A 36 -25.25 43.93 -44.49
N SER A 37 -24.96 45.23 -44.60
CA SER A 37 -25.43 46.26 -43.66
C SER A 37 -26.96 46.39 -43.66
N VAL A 38 -27.58 46.38 -44.84
CA VAL A 38 -29.04 46.42 -44.98
C VAL A 38 -29.68 45.13 -44.45
N SER A 39 -29.14 43.96 -44.81
CA SER A 39 -29.59 42.67 -44.30
C SER A 39 -29.48 42.58 -42.77
N LYS A 40 -28.42 43.14 -42.18
CA LYS A 40 -28.25 43.22 -40.72
C LYS A 40 -29.32 44.11 -40.08
N LYS A 41 -29.55 45.30 -40.65
CA LYS A 41 -30.52 46.26 -40.13
C LYS A 41 -31.94 45.71 -40.13
N ASN A 42 -32.28 44.89 -41.13
CA ASN A 42 -33.61 44.29 -41.29
C ASN A 42 -33.73 42.84 -40.76
N GLY A 43 -32.68 42.29 -40.14
CA GLY A 43 -32.72 40.95 -39.52
C GLY A 43 -32.69 39.76 -40.49
N TRP A 44 -32.35 39.95 -41.77
CA TRP A 44 -32.39 38.90 -42.81
C TRP A 44 -31.16 37.97 -42.84
N LEU A 45 -30.19 38.20 -41.95
CA LEU A 45 -28.89 37.52 -42.02
C LEU A 45 -28.98 36.00 -41.79
N GLU A 46 -29.87 35.54 -40.91
CA GLU A 46 -29.99 34.10 -40.64
C GLU A 46 -30.58 33.35 -41.85
N ASP A 47 -31.58 33.92 -42.52
CA ASP A 47 -32.14 33.40 -43.78
C ASP A 47 -31.04 33.27 -44.86
N PHE A 48 -30.14 34.26 -44.93
CA PHE A 48 -29.11 34.35 -45.99
C PHE A 48 -27.86 33.52 -45.68
N TYR A 49 -27.70 33.06 -44.45
CA TYR A 49 -26.58 32.24 -44.02
C TYR A 49 -26.91 30.74 -43.96
N ALA A 50 -28.13 30.35 -44.31
CA ALA A 50 -28.57 28.95 -44.29
C ALA A 50 -27.67 28.04 -45.15
N HIS A 51 -27.15 28.54 -46.28
CA HIS A 51 -26.27 27.81 -47.19
C HIS A 51 -24.76 28.01 -46.92
N MET A 52 -24.39 28.86 -45.95
CA MET A 52 -22.98 29.20 -45.68
C MET A 52 -22.46 28.49 -44.43
N GLU A 53 -21.53 27.55 -44.61
CA GLU A 53 -20.88 26.84 -43.50
C GLU A 53 -20.16 27.80 -42.54
N SER A 54 -20.51 27.70 -41.26
CA SER A 54 -19.91 28.46 -40.17
C SER A 54 -18.60 27.79 -39.70
N LYS A 55 -17.44 28.40 -39.98
CA LYS A 55 -16.14 27.96 -39.40
C LYS A 55 -16.01 28.25 -37.89
N THR A 56 -16.99 28.93 -37.29
CA THR A 56 -17.04 29.23 -35.87
C THR A 56 -17.94 28.24 -35.15
N ALA A 57 -17.35 27.47 -34.22
CA ALA A 57 -18.09 26.57 -33.35
C ALA A 57 -19.29 27.30 -32.73
N VAL A 58 -20.47 26.69 -32.85
CA VAL A 58 -21.75 27.22 -32.35
C VAL A 58 -21.59 27.65 -30.89
N ARG A 59 -22.17 28.80 -30.53
CA ARG A 59 -22.13 29.34 -29.16
C ARG A 59 -22.61 28.24 -28.20
N GLY A 60 -21.72 27.78 -27.32
CA GLY A 60 -21.99 26.68 -26.39
C GLY A 60 -21.43 25.30 -26.76
N TYR A 61 -20.68 25.17 -27.85
CA TYR A 61 -20.07 23.89 -28.28
C TYR A 61 -19.29 23.14 -27.19
N TRP A 62 -18.58 23.88 -26.32
CA TRP A 62 -17.77 23.34 -25.22
C TRP A 62 -18.51 23.26 -23.86
N GLN A 63 -19.82 23.57 -23.82
CA GLN A 63 -20.64 23.43 -22.61
C GLN A 63 -21.07 21.98 -22.34
N ASP A 64 -20.64 21.07 -23.21
CA ASP A 64 -20.88 19.64 -23.13
C ASP A 64 -19.67 18.90 -22.53
N TYR A 65 -19.93 18.02 -21.57
CA TYR A 65 -18.91 17.25 -20.86
C TYR A 65 -18.16 16.31 -21.81
N ASP A 66 -18.88 15.55 -22.65
CA ASP A 66 -18.29 14.53 -23.50
C ASP A 66 -17.34 15.15 -24.54
N ARG A 67 -17.68 16.32 -25.08
CA ARG A 67 -16.79 17.06 -25.98
C ARG A 67 -15.53 17.55 -25.27
N CYS A 68 -15.66 18.09 -24.05
CA CYS A 68 -14.50 18.50 -23.26
C CYS A 68 -13.62 17.31 -22.86
N TYR A 69 -14.22 16.19 -22.50
CA TYR A 69 -13.56 14.94 -22.15
C TYR A 69 -12.80 14.34 -23.34
N ASN A 70 -13.43 14.31 -24.53
CA ASN A 70 -12.79 13.83 -25.76
C ASN A 70 -11.64 14.75 -26.21
N ALA A 71 -11.76 16.06 -26.03
CA ALA A 71 -10.65 16.99 -26.28
C ALA A 71 -9.51 16.81 -25.24
N ALA A 72 -9.85 16.58 -23.97
CA ALA A 72 -8.87 16.28 -22.93
C ALA A 72 -8.12 14.96 -23.19
N LYS A 73 -8.78 13.94 -23.76
CA LYS A 73 -8.16 12.66 -24.14
C LYS A 73 -7.07 12.79 -25.20
N GLN A 74 -7.11 13.85 -26.01
CA GLN A 74 -6.09 14.13 -27.02
C GLN A 74 -4.82 14.77 -26.44
N CYS A 75 -4.79 15.04 -25.13
CA CYS A 75 -3.68 15.69 -24.46
C CYS A 75 -3.13 14.80 -23.33
N VAL A 76 -1.81 14.83 -23.14
CA VAL A 76 -1.13 14.05 -22.10
C VAL A 76 -1.03 14.84 -20.80
N THR A 77 -0.97 16.16 -20.88
CA THR A 77 -0.86 17.04 -19.69
C THR A 77 -1.94 18.11 -19.67
N ALA A 78 -2.31 18.55 -18.46
CA ALA A 78 -3.25 19.65 -18.30
C ALA A 78 -2.75 20.98 -18.91
N SER A 79 -1.43 21.17 -18.98
CA SER A 79 -0.81 22.35 -19.60
C SER A 79 -0.97 22.33 -21.12
N GLU A 80 -0.77 21.15 -21.74
CA GLU A 80 -1.03 20.94 -23.16
C GLU A 80 -2.51 21.15 -23.48
N PHE A 81 -3.41 20.57 -22.68
CA PHE A 81 -4.85 20.75 -22.83
C PHE A 81 -5.27 22.23 -22.75
N GLY A 82 -4.69 23.00 -21.82
CA GLY A 82 -4.94 24.44 -21.71
C GLY A 82 -4.40 25.27 -22.88
N LYS A 83 -3.30 24.84 -23.53
CA LYS A 83 -2.76 25.51 -24.72
C LYS A 83 -3.55 25.17 -25.97
N ARG A 84 -3.87 23.89 -26.16
CA ARG A 84 -4.42 23.35 -27.39
C ARG A 84 -5.94 23.48 -27.46
N PHE A 85 -6.62 23.31 -26.32
CA PHE A 85 -8.08 23.37 -26.19
C PHE A 85 -8.50 24.33 -25.07
N ASN A 86 -8.04 25.58 -25.14
CA ASN A 86 -8.22 26.58 -24.07
C ASN A 86 -9.68 26.73 -23.61
N GLN A 87 -10.64 26.80 -24.54
CA GLN A 87 -12.06 26.94 -24.20
C GLN A 87 -12.59 25.70 -23.47
N ALA A 88 -12.30 24.49 -23.96
CA ALA A 88 -12.66 23.24 -23.30
C ALA A 88 -12.02 23.13 -21.91
N TYR A 89 -10.75 23.54 -21.79
CA TYR A 89 -10.02 23.57 -20.52
C TYR A 89 -10.66 24.53 -19.52
N ARG A 90 -11.05 25.73 -19.95
CA ARG A 90 -11.70 26.73 -19.10
C ARG A 90 -13.08 26.27 -18.62
N VAL A 91 -13.89 25.68 -19.51
CA VAL A 91 -15.17 25.09 -19.10
C VAL A 91 -14.94 23.92 -18.14
N SER A 92 -14.00 23.01 -18.45
CA SER A 92 -13.65 21.89 -17.57
C SER A 92 -13.13 22.32 -16.18
N LEU A 93 -12.50 23.49 -16.08
CA LEU A 93 -12.09 24.09 -14.80
C LEU A 93 -13.29 24.69 -14.06
N ARG A 94 -14.15 25.44 -14.75
CA ARG A 94 -15.33 26.09 -14.17
C ARG A 94 -16.32 25.06 -13.64
N GLU A 95 -16.61 24.03 -14.43
CA GLU A 95 -17.51 22.93 -14.06
C GLU A 95 -16.81 21.82 -13.25
N ASN A 96 -15.52 22.00 -12.94
CA ASN A 96 -14.70 21.08 -12.14
C ASN A 96 -14.57 19.64 -12.69
N TRP A 97 -14.82 19.43 -13.99
CA TRP A 97 -14.60 18.18 -14.74
C TRP A 97 -13.13 17.74 -14.82
N ARG A 98 -12.19 18.65 -14.54
CA ARG A 98 -10.76 18.32 -14.52
C ARG A 98 -10.40 17.17 -13.57
N LYS A 99 -11.19 16.93 -12.52
CA LYS A 99 -10.98 15.80 -11.60
C LYS A 99 -11.17 14.44 -12.28
N ASP A 100 -11.95 14.39 -13.35
CA ASP A 100 -12.26 13.16 -14.08
C ASP A 100 -11.17 12.79 -15.10
N TYR A 101 -10.24 13.70 -15.37
CA TYR A 101 -9.12 13.51 -16.30
C TYR A 101 -7.92 12.86 -15.60
N THR A 102 -8.11 11.61 -15.16
CA THR A 102 -7.15 10.87 -14.32
C THR A 102 -5.84 10.49 -15.03
N TRP A 103 -5.77 10.62 -16.36
CA TRP A 103 -4.60 10.27 -17.16
C TRP A 103 -3.59 11.41 -17.34
N PHE A 104 -3.91 12.63 -16.89
CA PHE A 104 -2.99 13.74 -17.05
C PHE A 104 -1.71 13.54 -16.23
N VAL A 105 -0.58 13.45 -16.94
CA VAL A 105 0.75 13.32 -16.37
C VAL A 105 1.26 14.71 -15.97
N SER A 106 2.04 14.78 -14.88
CA SER A 106 2.64 16.06 -14.47
C SER A 106 3.72 16.50 -15.46
N GLY A 107 3.91 17.82 -15.63
CA GLY A 107 4.98 18.34 -16.49
C GLY A 107 6.38 17.88 -16.05
N PHE A 108 6.54 17.57 -14.76
CA PHE A 108 7.76 17.00 -14.19
C PHE A 108 7.97 15.54 -14.61
N ASP A 109 6.93 14.70 -14.53
CA ASP A 109 7.01 13.31 -14.96
C ASP A 109 7.23 13.18 -16.47
N LEU A 110 6.62 14.06 -17.28
CA LEU A 110 6.84 14.13 -18.72
C LEU A 110 8.29 14.53 -19.07
N ALA A 111 8.88 15.44 -18.28
CA ALA A 111 10.29 15.84 -18.45
C ALA A 111 11.26 14.72 -18.05
N ILE A 112 10.94 13.94 -17.02
CA ILE A 112 11.70 12.74 -16.63
C ILE A 112 11.64 11.67 -17.73
N GLN A 113 10.48 11.48 -18.36
CA GLN A 113 10.35 10.54 -19.48
C GLN A 113 11.15 10.99 -20.70
N LYS A 114 11.13 12.29 -21.06
CA LYS A 114 11.86 12.83 -22.21
C LYS A 114 13.39 12.84 -22.04
N ASN A 115 13.89 12.98 -20.82
CA ASN A 115 15.34 13.02 -20.52
C ASN A 115 15.88 11.71 -19.94
N ALA A 116 15.08 10.63 -19.88
CA ALA A 116 15.55 9.35 -19.40
C ALA A 116 16.33 8.62 -20.49
N LYS A 117 17.66 8.50 -20.29
CA LYS A 117 18.53 7.58 -21.06
C LYS A 117 17.96 6.15 -21.17
N TRP A 118 17.17 5.75 -20.17
CA TRP A 118 16.60 4.42 -20.00
C TRP A 118 15.07 4.50 -19.88
N THR A 119 14.38 4.39 -21.02
CA THR A 119 12.93 4.17 -21.11
C THR A 119 12.62 2.67 -21.10
N TYR A 120 11.35 2.28 -21.10
CA TYR A 120 10.99 0.85 -21.18
C TYR A 120 11.54 0.24 -22.47
N GLU A 121 11.32 0.93 -23.59
CA GLU A 121 11.72 0.53 -24.93
C GLU A 121 13.24 0.45 -25.06
N THR A 122 13.97 1.50 -24.64
CA THR A 122 15.44 1.49 -24.76
C THR A 122 16.09 0.50 -23.81
N CYS A 123 15.50 0.26 -22.63
CA CYS A 123 15.97 -0.83 -21.76
C CYS A 123 15.63 -2.21 -22.31
N ALA A 124 14.51 -2.39 -23.00
CA ALA A 124 14.12 -3.65 -23.62
C ALA A 124 15.02 -3.97 -24.83
N GLU A 125 15.34 -2.98 -25.66
CA GLU A 125 16.30 -3.14 -26.76
C GLU A 125 17.71 -3.48 -26.25
N GLU A 126 18.16 -2.77 -25.23
CA GLU A 126 19.45 -3.04 -24.59
C GLU A 126 19.49 -4.43 -23.96
N SER A 127 18.40 -4.86 -23.32
CA SER A 127 18.35 -6.17 -22.67
C SER A 127 18.36 -7.33 -23.66
N LYS A 128 17.87 -7.15 -24.90
CA LYS A 128 17.92 -8.17 -25.96
C LYS A 128 19.34 -8.52 -26.41
N LYS A 129 20.35 -7.71 -26.07
CA LYS A 129 21.76 -8.01 -26.36
C LYS A 129 22.35 -9.11 -25.46
N TYR A 130 21.61 -9.54 -24.44
CA TYR A 130 22.08 -10.49 -23.44
C TYR A 130 21.12 -11.66 -23.35
N GLN A 131 21.64 -12.83 -23.02
CA GLN A 131 20.84 -14.05 -22.92
C GLN A 131 20.35 -14.28 -21.49
N THR A 132 21.11 -13.82 -20.49
CA THR A 132 20.74 -13.97 -19.07
C THR A 132 20.58 -12.64 -18.33
N ARG A 133 19.75 -12.63 -17.27
CA ARG A 133 19.63 -11.49 -16.35
C ARG A 133 20.97 -11.15 -15.69
N SER A 134 21.80 -12.15 -15.42
CA SER A 134 23.13 -11.98 -14.84
C SER A 134 24.09 -11.27 -15.81
N GLU A 135 24.07 -11.63 -17.10
CA GLU A 135 24.81 -10.90 -18.14
C GLU A 135 24.29 -9.48 -18.33
N PHE A 136 22.97 -9.29 -18.39
CA PHE A 136 22.37 -7.97 -18.49
C PHE A 136 22.76 -7.08 -17.30
N GLN A 137 22.79 -7.64 -16.09
CA GLN A 137 23.24 -6.94 -14.89
C GLN A 137 24.72 -6.54 -14.97
N LYS A 138 25.60 -7.46 -15.40
CA LYS A 138 27.05 -7.21 -15.45
C LYS A 138 27.41 -6.21 -16.55
N ASN A 139 26.85 -6.38 -17.74
CA ASN A 139 27.26 -5.66 -18.94
C ASN A 139 26.48 -4.37 -19.18
N SER A 140 25.25 -4.23 -18.65
CA SER A 140 24.45 -3.01 -18.77
C SER A 140 23.79 -2.63 -17.43
N VAL A 141 24.65 -2.40 -16.42
CA VAL A 141 24.25 -2.10 -15.02
C VAL A 141 23.18 -1.00 -14.93
N GLY A 142 23.35 0.08 -15.71
CA GLY A 142 22.43 1.23 -15.69
C GLY A 142 21.02 0.89 -16.19
N ALA A 143 20.93 0.13 -17.29
CA ALA A 143 19.66 -0.34 -17.85
C ALA A 143 19.01 -1.37 -16.93
N TYR A 144 19.80 -2.33 -16.43
CA TYR A 144 19.34 -3.37 -15.50
C TYR A 144 18.75 -2.78 -14.22
N GLN A 145 19.46 -1.84 -13.57
CA GLN A 145 18.97 -1.20 -12.35
C GLN A 145 17.70 -0.39 -12.58
N LYS A 146 17.56 0.25 -13.75
CA LYS A 146 16.34 0.97 -14.10
C LYS A 146 15.18 0.01 -14.27
N ALA A 147 15.37 -1.07 -15.04
CA ALA A 147 14.38 -2.11 -15.25
C ALA A 147 13.97 -2.79 -13.93
N LEU A 148 14.92 -3.06 -13.04
CA LEU A 148 14.66 -3.65 -11.72
C LEU A 148 13.81 -2.71 -10.84
N LYS A 149 14.16 -1.42 -10.74
CA LYS A 149 13.41 -0.43 -9.93
C LYS A 149 12.00 -0.19 -10.43
N ARG A 150 11.77 -0.33 -11.74
CA ARG A 150 10.47 -0.12 -12.38
C ARG A 150 9.65 -1.40 -12.56
N GLY A 151 10.21 -2.56 -12.25
CA GLY A 151 9.56 -3.86 -12.40
C GLY A 151 9.64 -4.47 -13.81
N TRP A 152 10.21 -3.76 -14.78
CA TRP A 152 10.29 -4.19 -16.19
C TRP A 152 11.15 -5.43 -16.41
N ILE A 153 12.04 -5.76 -15.47
CA ILE A 153 12.92 -6.93 -15.59
C ILE A 153 12.12 -8.24 -15.71
N ASP A 154 10.89 -8.26 -15.19
CA ASP A 154 9.99 -9.41 -15.29
C ASP A 154 9.25 -9.49 -16.63
N ASP A 155 9.14 -8.38 -17.35
CA ASP A 155 8.55 -8.30 -18.69
C ASP A 155 9.56 -8.72 -19.78
N TYR A 156 10.86 -8.71 -19.49
CA TYR A 156 11.93 -9.14 -20.40
C TYR A 156 12.04 -10.66 -20.41
N VAL A 157 11.03 -11.31 -21.01
CA VAL A 157 10.85 -12.77 -21.04
C VAL A 157 11.99 -13.52 -21.75
N TRP A 158 12.78 -12.84 -22.59
CA TRP A 158 13.95 -13.40 -23.28
C TRP A 158 15.20 -13.50 -22.39
N LEU A 159 15.23 -12.82 -21.24
CA LEU A 159 16.35 -12.92 -20.30
C LEU A 159 16.18 -14.12 -19.37
N ASN A 160 16.98 -15.16 -19.62
CA ASN A 160 17.07 -16.33 -18.75
C ASN A 160 17.48 -15.90 -17.33
N ARG A 161 16.76 -16.36 -16.30
CA ARG A 161 17.09 -16.05 -14.89
C ARG A 161 18.30 -16.87 -14.41
N GLY A 162 19.45 -16.68 -15.02
CA GLY A 162 20.80 -16.89 -14.46
C GLY A 162 21.05 -18.14 -13.61
N LEU A 163 20.34 -19.23 -13.85
CA LEU A 163 20.54 -20.57 -13.27
C LEU A 163 20.11 -21.56 -14.34
N GLU A 164 20.93 -21.69 -15.36
CA GLU A 164 20.95 -22.93 -16.14
C GLU A 164 21.55 -24.01 -15.24
N ILE A 165 20.69 -24.71 -14.51
CA ILE A 165 20.99 -26.03 -13.89
C ILE A 165 20.65 -27.14 -14.91
N PHE A 166 20.41 -26.78 -16.17
CA PHE A 166 20.37 -27.73 -17.28
C PHE A 166 21.80 -27.84 -17.82
N GLY A 167 22.57 -28.79 -17.28
CA GLY A 167 23.89 -29.12 -17.79
C GLY A 167 25.00 -29.25 -16.74
N THR A 168 24.81 -28.78 -15.50
CA THR A 168 25.77 -29.10 -14.43
C THR A 168 25.58 -30.55 -14.00
N PRO A 169 26.59 -31.42 -14.15
CA PRO A 169 26.46 -32.82 -13.83
C PRO A 169 26.10 -33.03 -12.35
N ASP A 170 25.00 -33.74 -12.10
CA ASP A 170 24.63 -34.22 -10.76
C ASP A 170 25.53 -35.42 -10.41
N CYS A 171 25.59 -35.76 -9.13
CA CYS A 171 26.24 -36.98 -8.68
C CYS A 171 25.41 -37.63 -7.58
N VAL A 172 25.34 -38.96 -7.58
CA VAL A 172 24.79 -39.75 -6.48
C VAL A 172 25.95 -40.31 -5.68
N TYR A 173 25.87 -40.20 -4.37
CA TYR A 173 26.92 -40.63 -3.45
C TYR A 173 26.32 -41.37 -2.27
N LYS A 174 27.16 -42.10 -1.52
CA LYS A 174 26.80 -42.71 -0.25
C LYS A 174 27.78 -42.39 0.88
N TYR A 175 27.26 -42.46 2.09
CA TYR A 175 28.04 -42.62 3.32
C TYR A 175 27.64 -43.94 3.96
N GLU A 176 28.61 -44.82 4.16
CA GLU A 176 28.40 -46.15 4.73
C GLU A 176 29.06 -46.25 6.11
N PHE A 177 28.25 -46.58 7.12
CA PHE A 177 28.69 -46.85 8.48
C PHE A 177 28.73 -48.37 8.69
N LYS A 178 29.85 -48.99 8.28
CA LYS A 178 30.03 -50.45 8.22
C LYS A 178 29.67 -51.15 9.53
N GLU A 179 30.16 -50.63 10.66
CA GLU A 179 29.91 -51.17 12.00
C GLU A 179 28.43 -51.21 12.41
N TYR A 180 27.60 -50.36 11.79
CA TYR A 180 26.20 -50.19 12.14
C TYR A 180 25.24 -50.70 11.06
N ASN A 181 25.79 -51.30 9.99
CA ASN A 181 25.06 -51.68 8.78
C ASN A 181 24.09 -50.56 8.33
N ALA A 182 24.57 -49.31 8.33
CA ALA A 182 23.75 -48.13 8.08
C ALA A 182 24.30 -47.32 6.91
N VAL A 183 23.41 -46.79 6.08
CA VAL A 183 23.79 -46.07 4.86
C VAL A 183 22.95 -44.82 4.65
N TYR A 184 23.59 -43.76 4.18
CA TYR A 184 22.91 -42.57 3.65
C TYR A 184 23.22 -42.45 2.16
N ILE A 185 22.20 -42.32 1.34
CA ILE A 185 22.34 -42.05 -0.10
C ILE A 185 21.93 -40.60 -0.33
N GLY A 186 22.70 -39.85 -1.09
CA GLY A 186 22.34 -38.48 -1.43
C GLY A 186 22.73 -38.13 -2.85
N ARG A 187 22.20 -37.02 -3.32
CA ARG A 187 22.58 -36.41 -4.60
C ARG A 187 23.02 -34.97 -4.43
N THR A 188 23.94 -34.50 -5.25
CA THR A 188 24.42 -33.12 -5.20
C THR A 188 25.09 -32.69 -6.50
N ILE A 189 24.87 -31.42 -6.85
CA ILE A 189 25.63 -30.71 -7.89
C ILE A 189 26.93 -30.11 -7.35
N ASN A 190 27.07 -30.00 -6.02
CA ASN A 190 28.27 -29.47 -5.35
C ASN A 190 28.71 -30.44 -4.25
N ARG A 191 29.76 -31.22 -4.52
CA ARG A 191 30.30 -32.24 -3.61
C ARG A 191 30.90 -31.61 -2.35
N GLY A 192 31.65 -30.52 -2.49
CA GLY A 192 32.35 -29.86 -1.38
C GLY A 192 31.39 -29.31 -0.34
N ASP A 193 30.42 -28.50 -0.77
CA ASP A 193 29.42 -27.91 0.14
C ASP A 193 28.59 -29.00 0.83
N ARG A 194 28.27 -30.08 0.10
CA ARG A 194 27.47 -31.18 0.64
C ARG A 194 28.25 -32.01 1.67
N HIS A 195 29.52 -32.32 1.39
CA HIS A 195 30.41 -33.01 2.31
C HIS A 195 30.61 -32.18 3.59
N TRP A 196 30.84 -30.88 3.45
CA TRP A 196 30.95 -29.95 4.58
C TRP A 196 29.70 -29.98 5.48
N ALA A 197 28.51 -29.99 4.88
CA ALA A 197 27.26 -30.10 5.62
C ALA A 197 27.10 -31.44 6.37
N HIS A 198 27.61 -32.55 5.81
CA HIS A 198 27.61 -33.86 6.45
C HIS A 198 28.59 -33.96 7.63
N ILE A 199 29.65 -33.15 7.65
CA ILE A 199 30.60 -33.08 8.77
C ILE A 199 30.07 -32.15 9.88
N PHE A 200 29.69 -30.92 9.53
CA PHE A 200 29.46 -29.86 10.52
C PHE A 200 27.97 -29.59 10.81
N GLY A 201 27.05 -30.16 10.02
CA GLY A 201 25.61 -29.88 10.08
C GLY A 201 24.83 -30.66 11.16
N ILE A 202 25.36 -30.80 12.38
CA ILE A 202 24.83 -31.69 13.43
C ILE A 202 23.33 -31.45 13.72
N ASP A 203 22.83 -30.21 13.69
CA ASP A 203 21.42 -29.98 14.05
C ASP A 203 20.41 -30.45 12.99
N LYS A 204 20.84 -30.53 11.72
CA LYS A 204 19.92 -30.64 10.57
C LYS A 204 20.20 -31.84 9.67
N ASP A 205 21.45 -32.27 9.54
CA ASP A 205 21.86 -33.32 8.61
C ASP A 205 21.71 -34.73 9.20
N ALA A 206 21.42 -35.73 8.37
CA ALA A 206 21.21 -37.10 8.83
C ALA A 206 22.53 -37.84 9.14
N VAL A 207 23.57 -37.61 8.33
CA VAL A 207 24.89 -38.25 8.47
C VAL A 207 25.61 -37.66 9.68
N ALA A 208 25.67 -36.33 9.78
CA ALA A 208 26.31 -35.62 10.91
C ALA A 208 25.75 -36.07 12.26
N ARG A 209 24.42 -36.19 12.37
CA ARG A 209 23.75 -36.66 13.59
C ARG A 209 24.04 -38.11 13.91
N PHE A 210 24.10 -38.96 12.89
CA PHE A 210 24.36 -40.37 13.10
C PHE A 210 25.78 -40.56 13.64
N ALA A 211 26.77 -39.94 12.99
CA ALA A 211 28.15 -39.95 13.43
C ALA A 211 28.32 -39.41 14.87
N TYR A 212 27.73 -38.23 15.15
CA TYR A 212 27.78 -37.64 16.49
C TYR A 212 27.12 -38.52 17.57
N LYS A 213 25.95 -39.10 17.27
CA LYS A 213 25.24 -39.98 18.21
C LYS A 213 26.03 -41.23 18.58
N HIS A 214 26.76 -41.77 17.62
CA HIS A 214 27.56 -42.98 17.78
C HIS A 214 29.02 -42.70 18.18
N ASN A 215 29.38 -41.42 18.36
CA ASN A 215 30.73 -40.96 18.69
C ASN A 215 31.80 -41.50 17.72
N ILE A 216 31.49 -41.51 16.44
CA ILE A 216 32.37 -41.94 15.35
C ILE A 216 32.62 -40.78 14.38
N PRO A 217 33.78 -40.75 13.68
CA PRO A 217 33.99 -39.79 12.61
C PRO A 217 33.04 -40.05 11.44
N VAL A 218 32.74 -38.99 10.67
CA VAL A 218 31.98 -39.11 9.42
C VAL A 218 32.86 -39.85 8.39
N PRO A 219 32.39 -40.97 7.81
CA PRO A 219 33.13 -41.72 6.80
C PRO A 219 33.42 -40.89 5.55
N GLU A 220 34.31 -41.38 4.69
CA GLU A 220 34.55 -40.76 3.39
C GLU A 220 33.31 -40.87 2.48
N MET A 221 33.12 -39.87 1.62
CA MET A 221 32.03 -39.86 0.64
C MET A 221 32.39 -40.78 -0.52
N GLU A 222 31.63 -41.85 -0.73
CA GLU A 222 31.80 -42.75 -1.88
C GLU A 222 30.84 -42.33 -3.00
N ILE A 223 31.37 -42.08 -4.20
CA ILE A 223 30.56 -41.69 -5.36
C ILE A 223 30.00 -42.95 -6.02
N LEU A 224 28.67 -43.02 -6.16
CA LEU A 224 27.96 -44.13 -6.79
C LEU A 224 27.71 -43.87 -8.29
N ALA A 225 27.49 -42.61 -8.67
CA ALA A 225 27.34 -42.19 -10.04
C ALA A 225 27.73 -40.72 -10.19
N GLU A 226 28.39 -40.38 -11.29
CA GLU A 226 28.80 -39.01 -11.61
C GLU A 226 28.52 -38.66 -13.06
N ASN A 227 28.54 -37.36 -13.38
CA ASN A 227 28.28 -36.86 -14.73
C ASN A 227 26.90 -37.22 -15.28
N ILE A 228 25.92 -37.32 -14.38
CA ILE A 228 24.54 -37.70 -14.70
C ILE A 228 23.64 -36.46 -14.75
N THR A 229 22.54 -36.56 -15.47
CA THR A 229 21.50 -35.53 -15.47
C THR A 229 20.75 -35.50 -14.13
N LEU A 230 20.08 -34.38 -13.84
CA LEU A 230 19.31 -34.21 -12.61
C LEU A 230 18.08 -35.14 -12.53
N GLU A 231 17.57 -35.60 -13.68
CA GLU A 231 16.49 -36.58 -13.74
C GLU A 231 17.02 -37.99 -13.46
N GLU A 232 18.11 -38.39 -14.11
CA GLU A 232 18.80 -39.65 -13.85
C GLU A 232 19.25 -39.75 -12.38
N GLY A 233 19.77 -38.66 -11.80
CA GLY A 233 20.15 -38.61 -10.39
C GLY A 233 19.00 -38.88 -9.42
N GLN A 234 17.76 -38.50 -9.75
CA GLN A 234 16.57 -38.83 -8.93
C GLN A 234 16.22 -40.30 -9.02
N HIS A 235 16.36 -40.89 -10.20
CA HIS A 235 16.10 -42.30 -10.43
C HIS A 235 17.16 -43.15 -9.69
N LEU A 236 18.43 -42.85 -9.89
CA LEU A 236 19.55 -43.55 -9.27
C LEU A 236 19.55 -43.43 -7.74
N GLU A 237 19.27 -42.25 -7.17
CA GLU A 237 19.14 -42.08 -5.71
C GLU A 237 18.08 -43.02 -5.13
N ASP A 238 16.93 -43.15 -5.79
CA ASP A 238 15.82 -43.99 -5.34
C ASP A 238 16.12 -45.50 -5.51
N GLU A 239 16.76 -45.88 -6.61
CA GLU A 239 17.20 -47.25 -6.87
C GLU A 239 18.23 -47.70 -5.82
N TRP A 240 19.25 -46.89 -5.54
CA TRP A 240 20.25 -47.19 -4.53
C TRP A 240 19.66 -47.28 -3.12
N VAL A 241 18.73 -46.39 -2.77
CA VAL A 241 18.01 -46.48 -1.48
C VAL A 241 17.23 -47.80 -1.37
N LYS A 242 16.54 -48.22 -2.44
CA LYS A 242 15.81 -49.49 -2.47
C LYS A 242 16.73 -50.70 -2.40
N PHE A 243 17.83 -50.67 -3.14
CA PHE A 243 18.85 -51.73 -3.17
C PHE A 243 19.43 -52.00 -1.79
N TYR A 244 19.96 -50.97 -1.12
CA TYR A 244 20.53 -51.13 0.21
C TYR A 244 19.49 -51.53 1.26
N LYS A 245 18.27 -51.03 1.14
CA LYS A 245 17.17 -51.46 2.00
C LYS A 245 16.84 -52.94 1.81
N ALA A 246 16.84 -53.45 0.57
CA ALA A 246 16.61 -54.87 0.28
C ALA A 246 17.74 -55.77 0.82
N GLN A 247 18.97 -55.25 0.88
CA GLN A 247 20.11 -55.92 1.52
C GLN A 247 20.11 -55.85 3.05
N GLY A 248 19.08 -55.24 3.66
CA GLY A 248 18.93 -55.17 5.12
C GLY A 248 19.67 -54.01 5.79
N PHE A 249 20.22 -53.05 5.04
CA PHE A 249 20.86 -51.87 5.61
C PHE A 249 19.84 -50.92 6.25
N LYS A 250 20.26 -50.27 7.33
CA LYS A 250 19.54 -49.15 7.95
C LYS A 250 19.74 -47.87 7.15
N VAL A 251 18.78 -47.55 6.28
CA VAL A 251 18.81 -46.32 5.47
C VAL A 251 18.51 -45.07 6.33
N LEU A 252 19.41 -44.09 6.30
CA LEU A 252 19.35 -42.86 7.11
C LEU A 252 18.52 -41.73 6.47
N ASN A 253 18.11 -41.87 5.21
CA ASN A 253 17.29 -40.91 4.48
C ASN A 253 15.91 -40.73 5.17
N LYS A 254 15.62 -39.53 5.68
CA LYS A 254 14.33 -39.23 6.33
C LYS A 254 13.21 -38.88 5.34
N ALA A 255 13.55 -38.24 4.23
CA ALA A 255 12.60 -37.83 3.21
C ALA A 255 12.39 -38.94 2.17
N LYS A 256 11.21 -38.98 1.54
CA LYS A 256 10.94 -39.89 0.42
C LYS A 256 11.81 -39.50 -0.79
N THR A 257 12.44 -40.50 -1.40
CA THR A 257 13.23 -40.42 -2.64
C THR A 257 12.36 -40.69 -3.87
N GLY A 258 12.86 -40.37 -5.07
CA GLY A 258 12.21 -40.62 -6.36
C GLY A 258 11.74 -39.39 -7.12
N LYS A 259 11.24 -39.60 -8.35
CA LYS A 259 10.84 -38.55 -9.29
C LYS A 259 9.88 -37.54 -8.65
N ASN A 260 10.25 -36.24 -8.65
CA ASN A 260 9.51 -35.15 -8.00
C ASN A 260 9.35 -35.29 -6.45
N LYS A 261 10.20 -36.07 -5.78
CA LYS A 261 10.27 -36.19 -4.32
C LYS A 261 11.64 -35.69 -3.83
N GLY A 262 11.67 -35.18 -2.59
CA GLY A 262 12.83 -34.48 -2.02
C GLY A 262 12.72 -32.95 -2.09
N SER A 263 13.62 -32.27 -1.37
CA SER A 263 13.63 -30.80 -1.22
C SER A 263 14.02 -30.08 -2.52
N LEU A 264 13.14 -30.07 -3.51
CA LEU A 264 13.14 -29.11 -4.63
C LEU A 264 12.71 -27.70 -4.17
N GLY A 265 13.03 -27.32 -2.93
CA GLY A 265 12.64 -26.06 -2.29
C GLY A 265 13.21 -24.80 -2.95
N ALA A 266 14.00 -24.94 -4.02
CA ALA A 266 14.54 -23.82 -4.78
C ALA A 266 14.49 -24.01 -6.32
N ILE A 267 13.88 -25.08 -6.85
CA ILE A 267 13.98 -25.41 -8.30
C ILE A 267 12.62 -25.36 -9.02
N GLY A 268 11.50 -25.22 -8.29
CA GLY A 268 10.16 -25.09 -8.89
C GLY A 268 9.86 -23.76 -9.61
N TRP A 269 10.79 -22.81 -9.65
CA TRP A 269 10.53 -21.44 -10.10
C TRP A 269 10.46 -21.25 -11.62
N GLY A 270 10.83 -22.29 -12.39
CA GLY A 270 10.82 -22.28 -13.86
C GLY A 270 9.67 -23.06 -14.52
N LYS A 271 8.92 -23.88 -13.78
CA LYS A 271 7.81 -24.69 -14.34
C LYS A 271 6.64 -23.83 -14.82
N TRP A 272 6.42 -22.70 -14.15
CA TRP A 272 5.24 -21.86 -14.27
C TRP A 272 5.62 -20.49 -14.84
N THR A 273 5.66 -20.42 -16.18
CA THR A 273 5.70 -19.17 -16.97
C THR A 273 4.27 -18.70 -17.21
N TYR A 274 4.08 -17.48 -17.74
CA TYR A 274 2.73 -17.01 -18.10
C TYR A 274 2.03 -18.01 -19.03
N GLU A 275 2.73 -18.46 -20.08
CA GLU A 275 2.23 -19.39 -21.09
C GLU A 275 1.87 -20.75 -20.49
N THR A 276 2.77 -21.36 -19.70
CA THR A 276 2.49 -22.68 -19.12
C THR A 276 1.41 -22.60 -18.03
N CYS A 277 1.34 -21.51 -17.27
CA CYS A 277 0.24 -21.27 -16.34
C CYS A 277 -1.09 -21.02 -17.05
N TYR A 278 -1.08 -20.31 -18.19
CA TYR A 278 -2.29 -20.02 -18.96
C TYR A 278 -2.88 -21.30 -19.56
N GLN A 279 -2.05 -22.11 -20.23
CA GLN A 279 -2.46 -23.42 -20.77
C GLN A 279 -2.95 -24.37 -19.69
N GLU A 280 -2.30 -24.38 -18.52
CA GLU A 280 -2.75 -25.18 -17.38
C GLU A 280 -4.07 -24.65 -16.81
N ALA A 281 -4.24 -23.34 -16.70
CA ALA A 281 -5.45 -22.70 -16.20
C ALA A 281 -6.67 -22.95 -17.12
N GLN A 282 -6.46 -23.14 -18.43
CA GLN A 282 -7.52 -23.45 -19.40
C GLN A 282 -8.21 -24.80 -19.13
N LYS A 283 -7.54 -25.71 -18.42
CA LYS A 283 -8.12 -27.01 -18.03
C LYS A 283 -9.23 -26.88 -16.98
N TYR A 284 -9.34 -25.72 -16.33
CA TYR A 284 -10.26 -25.49 -15.22
C TYR A 284 -11.30 -24.43 -15.56
N LYS A 285 -12.51 -24.56 -15.01
CA LYS A 285 -13.61 -23.63 -15.26
C LYS A 285 -13.65 -22.48 -14.25
N THR A 286 -13.08 -22.69 -13.06
CA THR A 286 -13.11 -21.69 -11.97
C THR A 286 -11.76 -21.52 -11.27
N ARG A 287 -11.51 -20.34 -10.71
CA ARG A 287 -10.30 -20.07 -9.88
C ARG A 287 -10.16 -21.07 -8.73
N LYS A 288 -11.27 -21.48 -8.11
CA LYS A 288 -11.27 -22.40 -6.96
C LYS A 288 -10.87 -23.82 -7.36
N GLU A 289 -11.32 -24.26 -8.52
CA GLU A 289 -10.92 -25.53 -9.12
C GLU A 289 -9.44 -25.51 -9.49
N PHE A 290 -8.99 -24.45 -10.17
CA PHE A 290 -7.57 -24.27 -10.49
C PHE A 290 -6.67 -24.25 -9.25
N GLN A 291 -7.09 -23.57 -8.18
CA GLN A 291 -6.37 -23.56 -6.90
C GLN A 291 -6.26 -24.96 -6.28
N ARG A 292 -7.34 -25.73 -6.30
CA ARG A 292 -7.38 -27.05 -5.65
C ARG A 292 -6.53 -28.07 -6.40
N GLU A 293 -6.68 -28.11 -7.72
CA GLU A 293 -6.02 -29.11 -8.56
C GLU A 293 -4.55 -28.76 -8.83
N ASN A 294 -4.22 -27.47 -8.95
CA ASN A 294 -2.85 -27.03 -9.20
C ASN A 294 -2.47 -25.78 -8.39
N VAL A 295 -2.20 -26.00 -7.10
CA VAL A 295 -1.78 -24.95 -6.15
C VAL A 295 -0.54 -24.18 -6.64
N GLY A 296 0.40 -24.87 -7.28
CA GLY A 296 1.66 -24.28 -7.76
C GLY A 296 1.46 -23.26 -8.87
N ALA A 297 0.71 -23.64 -9.92
CA ALA A 297 0.35 -22.76 -11.02
C ALA A 297 -0.53 -21.60 -10.55
N TYR A 298 -1.53 -21.90 -9.71
CA TYR A 298 -2.43 -20.89 -9.14
C TYR A 298 -1.68 -19.85 -8.32
N THR A 299 -0.76 -20.28 -7.45
CA THR A 299 0.02 -19.36 -6.59
C THR A 299 0.91 -18.45 -7.44
N ARG A 300 1.49 -18.98 -8.53
CA ARG A 300 2.28 -18.18 -9.47
C ARG A 300 1.44 -17.16 -10.20
N ALA A 301 0.30 -17.58 -10.76
CA ALA A 301 -0.64 -16.70 -11.42
C ALA A 301 -1.20 -15.62 -10.48
N LEU A 302 -1.37 -15.93 -9.19
CA LEU A 302 -1.78 -14.96 -8.16
C LEU A 302 -0.65 -13.95 -7.85
N GLN A 303 0.58 -14.43 -7.70
CA GLN A 303 1.75 -13.59 -7.39
C GLN A 303 2.00 -12.53 -8.47
N TYR A 304 1.86 -12.90 -9.73
CA TYR A 304 2.08 -12.02 -10.90
C TYR A 304 0.78 -11.42 -11.46
N LYS A 305 -0.36 -11.63 -10.79
CA LYS A 305 -1.68 -11.12 -11.18
C LYS A 305 -2.21 -11.59 -12.54
N TRP A 306 -1.65 -12.66 -13.11
CA TRP A 306 -2.12 -13.28 -14.37
C TRP A 306 -3.55 -13.83 -14.28
N LEU A 307 -4.05 -14.09 -13.07
CA LEU A 307 -5.44 -14.54 -12.88
C LEU A 307 -6.48 -13.54 -13.42
N ASP A 308 -6.12 -12.26 -13.55
CA ASP A 308 -7.00 -11.24 -14.12
C ASP A 308 -7.05 -11.29 -15.65
N ASP A 309 -6.02 -11.86 -16.29
CA ASP A 309 -5.96 -12.10 -17.74
C ASP A 309 -6.71 -13.38 -18.15
N TYR A 310 -7.03 -14.25 -17.20
CA TYR A 310 -7.76 -15.50 -17.43
C TYR A 310 -9.27 -15.25 -17.50
N THR A 311 -9.70 -14.73 -18.64
CA THR A 311 -11.06 -14.20 -18.89
C THR A 311 -12.19 -15.20 -18.69
N TRP A 312 -11.92 -16.53 -18.74
CA TRP A 312 -12.93 -17.58 -18.56
C TRP A 312 -13.23 -17.92 -17.09
N PHE A 313 -12.40 -17.46 -16.15
CA PHE A 313 -12.66 -17.62 -14.73
C PHE A 313 -13.78 -16.68 -14.27
N LYS A 314 -15.02 -17.15 -14.37
CA LYS A 314 -16.20 -16.41 -13.87
C LYS A 314 -16.00 -16.07 -12.37
N PRO A 315 -16.22 -14.82 -11.95
CA PRO A 315 -16.05 -14.43 -10.55
C PRO A 315 -17.03 -15.19 -9.66
N ALA A 316 -16.50 -15.83 -8.61
CA ALA A 316 -17.31 -16.56 -7.64
C ALA A 316 -18.28 -15.62 -6.92
N LYS A 317 -19.57 -15.97 -6.90
CA LYS A 317 -20.58 -15.34 -6.03
C LYS A 317 -20.31 -15.75 -4.58
N THR A 318 -19.44 -15.03 -3.88
CA THR A 318 -19.28 -15.15 -2.42
C THR A 318 -18.86 -13.83 -1.76
N GLY A 319 -19.77 -13.26 -0.96
CA GLY A 319 -19.50 -13.04 0.47
C GLY A 319 -18.87 -11.73 0.95
N GLN A 320 -18.40 -10.82 0.09
CA GLN A 320 -18.12 -9.43 0.50
C GLN A 320 -18.53 -8.49 -0.62
N THR A 321 -19.72 -7.90 -0.50
CA THR A 321 -20.25 -6.92 -1.44
C THR A 321 -19.36 -5.69 -1.45
N ARG A 322 -18.52 -5.56 -2.48
CA ARG A 322 -17.84 -4.30 -2.81
C ARG A 322 -18.89 -3.19 -2.92
N TRP A 323 -18.77 -2.17 -2.07
CA TRP A 323 -19.57 -0.95 -2.14
C TRP A 323 -19.16 -0.12 -3.37
N THR A 324 -19.91 -0.30 -4.47
CA THR A 324 -19.83 0.49 -5.71
C THR A 324 -20.72 1.74 -5.60
N LYS A 325 -20.47 2.78 -6.42
CA LYS A 325 -21.28 4.02 -6.44
C LYS A 325 -22.78 3.74 -6.55
N GLN A 326 -23.19 2.91 -7.51
CA GLN A 326 -24.60 2.55 -7.72
C GLN A 326 -25.23 1.90 -6.48
N ARG A 327 -24.56 0.90 -5.90
CA ARG A 327 -25.06 0.23 -4.68
C ARG A 327 -25.16 1.14 -3.48
N CYS A 328 -24.19 2.04 -3.29
CA CYS A 328 -24.27 3.04 -2.23
C CYS A 328 -25.45 4.01 -2.45
N TYR A 329 -25.76 4.34 -3.70
CA TYR A 329 -26.90 5.16 -4.10
C TYR A 329 -28.23 4.44 -3.85
N ASP A 330 -28.35 3.17 -4.26
CA ASP A 330 -29.55 2.35 -4.04
C ASP A 330 -29.81 2.13 -2.53
N GLU A 331 -28.74 1.96 -1.74
CA GLU A 331 -28.84 1.84 -0.29
C GLU A 331 -29.22 3.18 0.37
N ALA A 332 -28.67 4.30 -0.11
CA ALA A 332 -29.02 5.63 0.35
C ALA A 332 -30.49 6.01 0.09
N LYS A 333 -31.11 5.48 -0.98
CA LYS A 333 -32.52 5.70 -1.32
C LYS A 333 -33.51 5.14 -0.27
N LYS A 334 -33.05 4.23 0.60
CA LYS A 334 -33.87 3.70 1.70
C LYS A 334 -34.09 4.72 2.82
N TYR A 335 -33.35 5.84 2.79
CA TYR A 335 -33.35 6.85 3.83
C TYR A 335 -33.73 8.20 3.24
N LEU A 336 -34.45 9.01 4.03
CA LEU A 336 -34.82 10.37 3.67
C LEU A 336 -33.85 11.42 4.25
N TYR A 337 -33.06 11.03 5.26
CA TYR A 337 -32.16 11.93 6.00
C TYR A 337 -30.73 11.38 6.06
N ILE A 338 -29.73 12.26 5.91
CA ILE A 338 -28.30 11.88 5.95
C ILE A 338 -27.93 11.19 7.27
N GLU A 339 -28.45 11.67 8.40
CA GLU A 339 -28.19 11.11 9.72
C GLU A 339 -28.68 9.66 9.86
N ASP A 340 -29.79 9.31 9.22
CA ASP A 340 -30.35 7.96 9.25
C ASP A 340 -29.54 7.02 8.36
N PHE A 341 -29.13 7.50 7.18
CA PHE A 341 -28.22 6.77 6.30
C PHE A 341 -26.88 6.49 7.01
N ARG A 342 -26.35 7.45 7.76
CA ARG A 342 -25.13 7.28 8.58
C ARG A 342 -25.32 6.26 9.69
N LYS A 343 -26.41 6.34 10.46
CA LYS A 343 -26.62 5.49 11.64
C LYS A 343 -26.99 4.05 11.26
N LEU A 344 -27.82 3.86 10.24
CA LEU A 344 -28.40 2.57 9.88
C LEU A 344 -27.63 1.85 8.76
N SER A 345 -26.90 2.58 7.92
CA SER A 345 -26.06 2.00 6.85
C SER A 345 -24.67 2.64 6.80
N ASN A 346 -23.98 2.59 7.95
CA ASN A 346 -22.71 3.28 8.17
C ASN A 346 -21.61 2.96 7.14
N PHE A 347 -21.51 1.69 6.69
CA PHE A 347 -20.49 1.31 5.71
C PHE A 347 -20.74 1.92 4.32
N ALA A 348 -22.00 1.97 3.87
CA ALA A 348 -22.39 2.61 2.61
C ALA A 348 -22.23 4.13 2.70
N TYR A 349 -22.59 4.73 3.85
CA TYR A 349 -22.41 6.14 4.14
C TYR A 349 -20.94 6.56 4.13
N GLU A 350 -20.07 5.87 4.89
CA GLU A 350 -18.64 6.20 4.96
C GLU A 350 -17.95 6.02 3.59
N LYS A 351 -18.35 5.00 2.83
CA LYS A 351 -17.86 4.83 1.46
C LYS A 351 -18.31 5.99 0.55
N SER A 352 -19.58 6.39 0.63
CA SER A 352 -20.14 7.52 -0.11
C SER A 352 -19.48 8.83 0.29
N LYS A 353 -19.21 9.04 1.57
CA LYS A 353 -18.52 10.21 2.12
C LYS A 353 -17.08 10.31 1.65
N LYS A 354 -16.31 9.22 1.79
CA LYS A 354 -14.89 9.16 1.39
C LYS A 354 -14.68 9.43 -0.10
N ASN A 355 -15.63 8.99 -0.93
CA ASN A 355 -15.59 9.19 -2.37
C ASN A 355 -16.38 10.43 -2.86
N GLY A 356 -16.99 11.20 -1.95
CA GLY A 356 -17.73 12.42 -2.28
C GLY A 356 -19.11 12.23 -2.92
N TRP A 357 -19.66 11.01 -2.97
CA TRP A 357 -20.93 10.67 -3.60
C TRP A 357 -22.17 11.20 -2.87
N LEU A 358 -22.04 11.62 -1.60
CA LEU A 358 -23.17 12.18 -0.84
C LEU A 358 -23.75 13.45 -1.47
N ARG A 359 -22.97 14.18 -2.28
CA ARG A 359 -23.45 15.37 -3.00
C ARG A 359 -24.45 15.02 -4.10
N ASP A 360 -24.36 13.81 -4.64
CA ASP A 360 -25.25 13.32 -5.69
C ASP A 360 -26.56 12.77 -5.11
N TYR A 361 -26.70 12.74 -3.78
CA TYR A 361 -27.87 12.21 -3.07
C TYR A 361 -28.80 13.35 -2.63
N GLU A 362 -29.34 14.07 -3.61
CA GLU A 362 -30.11 15.31 -3.41
C GLU A 362 -31.37 15.14 -2.53
N TRP A 363 -31.92 13.93 -2.45
CA TRP A 363 -33.10 13.62 -1.63
C TRP A 363 -32.78 13.48 -0.13
N LEU A 364 -31.51 13.33 0.26
CA LEU A 364 -31.14 13.21 1.66
C LEU A 364 -31.04 14.59 2.30
N SER A 365 -32.06 14.96 3.09
CA SER A 365 -32.07 16.25 3.79
C SER A 365 -31.34 16.20 5.15
N SER A 366 -30.79 17.35 5.57
CA SER A 366 -30.18 17.52 6.91
C SER A 366 -31.19 18.18 7.86
N LYS A 367 -31.54 17.54 8.98
CA LYS A 367 -32.35 18.18 10.02
C LYS A 367 -31.46 19.02 10.95
N LYS A 368 -31.75 20.33 11.07
CA LYS A 368 -31.39 21.12 12.26
C LYS A 368 -32.29 20.68 13.42
N PHE A 369 -31.73 20.39 14.59
CA PHE A 369 -32.48 20.01 15.79
C PHE A 369 -32.92 21.24 16.62
N PRO A 370 -34.17 21.30 17.14
CA PRO A 370 -34.54 22.09 18.31
C PRO A 370 -34.14 21.41 19.62
N SER A 371 -34.15 22.18 20.72
CA SER A 371 -33.50 21.89 22.01
C SER A 371 -34.13 20.73 22.81
N HIS A 372 -33.30 20.22 23.72
CA HIS A 372 -33.50 19.06 24.61
C HIS A 372 -34.66 19.19 25.62
N SER A 373 -35.46 20.26 25.57
CA SER A 373 -36.51 20.58 26.54
C SER A 373 -37.95 20.42 26.02
N GLN A 374 -38.13 19.91 24.79
CA GLN A 374 -39.35 19.21 24.34
C GLN A 374 -39.11 17.68 24.30
N MET A 375 -38.57 17.17 25.41
CA MET A 375 -38.46 15.75 25.69
C MET A 375 -39.84 15.07 25.65
N ILE A 376 -39.87 13.80 25.20
CA ILE A 376 -40.92 12.80 25.47
C ILE A 376 -42.23 13.00 24.67
N TYR A 377 -42.22 12.65 23.38
CA TYR A 377 -43.29 11.90 22.70
C TYR A 377 -42.82 11.57 21.28
N ASN A 378 -43.22 10.41 20.74
CA ASN A 378 -42.92 9.90 19.39
C ASN A 378 -41.60 9.15 19.19
N ASP A 379 -41.47 8.17 20.08
CA ASP A 379 -40.72 6.94 19.93
C ASP A 379 -41.28 6.04 18.81
N ARG A 380 -40.45 5.11 18.36
CA ARG A 380 -40.69 4.03 17.38
C ARG A 380 -42.00 3.23 17.58
N CYS A 381 -43.15 3.77 17.19
CA CYS A 381 -44.48 3.16 17.38
C CYS A 381 -45.35 3.06 16.10
N LEU A 382 -44.79 2.72 14.94
CA LEU A 382 -45.60 2.54 13.72
C LEU A 382 -45.36 1.25 12.91
N LEU A 383 -44.99 0.13 13.55
CA LEU A 383 -44.92 -1.15 12.82
C LEU A 383 -45.55 -2.38 13.49
N TRP A 384 -45.86 -2.34 14.79
CA TRP A 384 -46.40 -3.51 15.51
C TRP A 384 -47.84 -3.26 15.95
N THR A 385 -48.78 -3.67 15.09
CA THR A 385 -50.19 -3.84 15.43
C THR A 385 -50.40 -5.20 16.13
N GLU A 386 -51.56 -5.40 16.74
CA GLU A 386 -51.89 -6.68 17.37
C GLU A 386 -51.85 -7.82 16.35
N GLU A 387 -52.39 -7.61 15.14
CA GLU A 387 -52.39 -8.65 14.09
C GLU A 387 -50.97 -9.02 13.65
N LYS A 388 -50.09 -8.04 13.43
CA LYS A 388 -48.70 -8.30 13.02
C LYS A 388 -47.90 -9.02 14.09
N CYS A 389 -48.13 -8.69 15.35
CA CYS A 389 -47.52 -9.38 16.47
C CYS A 389 -48.02 -10.83 16.58
N TYR A 390 -49.30 -11.07 16.29
CA TYR A 390 -49.92 -12.40 16.28
C TYR A 390 -49.39 -13.27 15.13
N GLU A 391 -49.37 -12.76 13.90
CA GLU A 391 -48.81 -13.45 12.72
C GLU A 391 -47.34 -13.85 12.92
N GLU A 392 -46.55 -12.95 13.52
CA GLU A 392 -45.14 -13.22 13.78
C GLU A 392 -44.97 -14.29 14.88
N ALA A 393 -45.86 -14.30 15.88
CA ALA A 393 -45.86 -15.31 16.94
C ALA A 393 -46.22 -16.71 16.42
N GLN A 394 -47.09 -16.82 15.39
CA GLN A 394 -47.50 -18.12 14.81
C GLN A 394 -46.34 -18.90 14.18
N LYS A 395 -45.22 -18.23 13.88
CA LYS A 395 -44.00 -18.88 13.36
C LYS A 395 -43.26 -19.72 14.40
N TYR A 396 -43.65 -19.62 15.67
CA TYR A 396 -42.97 -20.27 16.79
C TYR A 396 -43.93 -21.16 17.57
N VAL A 397 -43.40 -22.28 18.07
CA VAL A 397 -44.13 -23.24 18.92
C VAL A 397 -43.86 -22.97 20.40
N TYR A 398 -42.68 -22.42 20.74
CA TYR A 398 -42.27 -22.14 22.12
C TYR A 398 -42.08 -20.64 22.36
N ILE A 399 -42.57 -20.13 23.49
CA ILE A 399 -42.50 -18.70 23.84
C ILE A 399 -41.05 -18.19 23.97
N GLU A 400 -40.11 -19.06 24.36
CA GLU A 400 -38.68 -18.71 24.43
C GLU A 400 -38.08 -18.43 23.06
N ASP A 401 -38.48 -19.20 22.04
CA ASP A 401 -37.98 -19.02 20.68
C ASP A 401 -38.57 -17.75 20.07
N PHE A 402 -39.85 -17.46 20.33
CA PHE A 402 -40.45 -16.17 19.96
C PHE A 402 -39.74 -14.98 20.63
N ARG A 403 -39.43 -15.08 21.93
CA ARG A 403 -38.64 -14.07 22.66
C ARG A 403 -37.24 -13.90 22.08
N ARG A 404 -36.59 -14.99 21.68
CA ARG A 404 -35.19 -14.98 21.24
C ARG A 404 -35.03 -14.48 19.81
N PHE A 405 -35.89 -14.95 18.91
CA PHE A 405 -35.74 -14.72 17.47
C PHE A 405 -36.61 -13.57 16.96
N SER A 406 -37.67 -13.19 17.68
CA SER A 406 -38.52 -12.04 17.34
C SER A 406 -38.79 -11.15 18.57
N TYR A 407 -37.69 -10.68 19.19
CA TYR A 407 -37.73 -9.92 20.44
C TYR A 407 -38.56 -8.63 20.38
N GLY A 408 -38.61 -7.95 19.22
CA GLY A 408 -39.38 -6.72 19.03
C GLY A 408 -40.90 -6.95 19.14
N ALA A 409 -41.41 -7.95 18.42
CA ALA A 409 -42.81 -8.37 18.49
C ALA A 409 -43.15 -8.90 19.88
N TYR A 410 -42.32 -9.80 20.43
CA TYR A 410 -42.49 -10.33 21.80
C TYR A 410 -42.56 -9.24 22.86
N LYS A 411 -41.67 -8.24 22.82
CA LYS A 411 -41.63 -7.14 23.79
C LYS A 411 -42.89 -6.27 23.69
N LYS A 412 -43.42 -6.04 22.49
CA LYS A 412 -44.66 -5.28 22.28
C LYS A 412 -45.87 -6.07 22.76
N SER A 413 -45.99 -7.35 22.37
CA SER A 413 -47.05 -8.26 22.84
C SER A 413 -47.07 -8.37 24.35
N ARG A 414 -45.91 -8.48 25.01
CA ARG A 414 -45.81 -8.50 26.48
C ARG A 414 -46.25 -7.17 27.11
N LYS A 415 -45.83 -6.03 26.55
CA LYS A 415 -46.15 -4.70 27.12
C LYS A 415 -47.65 -4.36 26.99
N ARG A 416 -48.33 -4.92 25.99
CA ARG A 416 -49.77 -4.74 25.75
C ARG A 416 -50.62 -5.93 26.20
N CYS A 417 -50.03 -6.90 26.92
CA CYS A 417 -50.66 -8.11 27.44
C CYS A 417 -51.28 -9.05 26.37
N TRP A 418 -50.91 -8.92 25.10
CA TRP A 418 -51.41 -9.78 24.01
C TRP A 418 -50.90 -11.24 24.08
N LEU A 419 -49.88 -11.53 24.89
CA LEU A 419 -49.36 -12.88 25.06
C LEU A 419 -50.38 -13.85 25.67
N GLU A 420 -51.38 -13.35 26.40
CA GLU A 420 -52.50 -14.14 26.94
C GLU A 420 -53.38 -14.73 25.83
N ASN A 421 -53.36 -14.12 24.63
CA ASN A 421 -54.10 -14.61 23.47
C ASN A 421 -53.28 -15.64 22.65
N TYR A 422 -52.02 -15.91 23.01
CA TYR A 422 -51.11 -16.80 22.26
C TYR A 422 -51.04 -18.20 22.88
N ASN A 423 -52.20 -18.80 23.13
CA ASN A 423 -52.34 -20.04 23.91
C ASN A 423 -51.64 -21.27 23.31
N TRP A 424 -51.26 -21.24 22.02
CA TRP A 424 -50.51 -22.33 21.38
C TRP A 424 -49.00 -22.31 21.70
N LEU A 425 -48.48 -21.19 22.23
CA LEU A 425 -47.08 -21.09 22.62
C LEU A 425 -46.87 -21.88 23.92
N LEU A 426 -46.36 -23.10 23.77
CA LEU A 426 -46.16 -24.02 24.89
C LEU A 426 -45.12 -23.45 25.87
N ASN A 427 -45.51 -23.33 27.13
CA ASN A 427 -44.66 -22.84 28.22
C ASN A 427 -44.05 -24.03 28.97
N LYS A 428 -43.08 -24.71 28.34
CA LYS A 428 -42.31 -25.80 28.99
C LYS A 428 -40.87 -25.35 29.27
N PRO A 429 -40.35 -25.45 30.50
CA PRO A 429 -38.94 -25.18 30.76
C PRO A 429 -38.06 -26.24 30.07
N LYS A 430 -37.02 -25.81 29.35
CA LYS A 430 -36.03 -26.72 28.77
C LYS A 430 -35.27 -27.43 29.90
N GLN A 431 -35.38 -28.75 29.92
CA GLN A 431 -34.45 -29.65 30.62
C GLN A 431 -33.01 -29.26 30.25
N SER A 432 -32.18 -29.07 31.26
CA SER A 432 -30.77 -28.73 31.10
C SER A 432 -30.05 -29.84 30.31
N LYS A 433 -29.14 -29.44 29.42
CA LYS A 433 -28.23 -30.36 28.70
C LYS A 433 -27.14 -30.93 29.62
N THR A 434 -27.55 -31.50 30.75
CA THR A 434 -26.67 -32.19 31.71
C THR A 434 -27.15 -33.61 32.02
N ALA A 435 -28.19 -34.12 31.32
CA ALA A 435 -28.78 -35.43 31.63
C ALA A 435 -29.12 -36.28 30.38
N GLN A 436 -28.23 -36.33 29.38
CA GLN A 436 -28.27 -37.34 28.32
C GLN A 436 -26.88 -37.91 28.07
N LYS A 437 -26.33 -38.60 29.07
CA LYS A 437 -25.33 -39.65 28.86
C LYS A 437 -25.29 -40.63 30.03
N GLN A 438 -26.43 -41.23 30.33
CA GLN A 438 -26.66 -42.42 31.16
C GLN A 438 -28.11 -42.79 30.80
N THR A 439 -28.44 -43.90 30.14
CA THR A 439 -28.05 -45.28 30.43
C THR A 439 -28.32 -46.22 29.22
N LEU A 440 -27.58 -47.34 29.17
CA LEU A 440 -27.84 -48.63 28.50
C LEU A 440 -27.79 -48.63 26.94
N ALA A 441 -26.78 -49.21 26.29
CA ALA A 441 -26.42 -50.62 26.42
C ALA A 441 -24.93 -50.88 26.66
N LYS A 442 -24.70 -51.78 27.62
CA LYS A 442 -23.49 -52.60 27.74
C LYS A 442 -23.37 -53.45 26.47
N SER A 443 -22.24 -53.31 25.78
CA SER A 443 -21.61 -54.45 25.10
C SER A 443 -20.14 -54.44 25.51
N SER A 444 -19.77 -55.49 26.22
CA SER A 444 -18.47 -55.85 26.77
C SER A 444 -17.29 -55.59 25.84
N ILE A 445 -16.40 -54.67 26.23
CA ILE A 445 -14.95 -54.77 25.96
C ILE A 445 -14.22 -54.35 27.25
N PRO A 446 -13.28 -55.16 27.78
CA PRO A 446 -12.72 -54.96 29.12
C PRO A 446 -11.97 -53.65 29.33
N SER A 447 -12.19 -53.10 30.52
CA SER A 447 -11.33 -52.13 31.19
C SER A 447 -9.88 -52.63 31.25
N THR A 448 -8.97 -51.91 30.61
CA THR A 448 -7.60 -51.59 31.10
C THR A 448 -6.87 -50.79 30.01
N ILE A 449 -7.20 -49.50 29.84
CA ILE A 449 -6.13 -48.56 29.47
C ILE A 449 -5.43 -48.26 30.78
N VAL A 450 -4.44 -49.10 31.09
CA VAL A 450 -3.46 -48.79 32.13
C VAL A 450 -2.89 -47.42 31.77
N SER A 451 -3.10 -46.46 32.66
CA SER A 451 -2.44 -45.16 32.56
C SER A 451 -0.95 -45.40 32.38
N LEU A 452 -0.36 -44.93 31.28
CA LEU A 452 1.07 -45.08 30.96
C LEU A 452 1.99 -44.41 32.01
N TRP A 453 1.39 -43.70 32.96
CA TRP A 453 2.02 -42.97 34.05
C TRP A 453 1.67 -43.62 35.38
N THR A 454 2.58 -44.46 35.89
CA THR A 454 2.57 -44.87 37.29
C THR A 454 3.04 -43.71 38.17
N LYS A 455 2.68 -43.71 39.46
CA LYS A 455 3.10 -42.67 40.41
C LYS A 455 4.62 -42.48 40.40
N GLU A 456 5.38 -43.57 40.36
CA GLU A 456 6.85 -43.56 40.29
C GLU A 456 7.39 -42.98 38.98
N LYS A 457 6.79 -43.34 37.84
CA LYS A 457 7.22 -42.83 36.54
C LYS A 457 6.91 -41.34 36.38
N CYS A 458 5.76 -40.92 36.89
CA CYS A 458 5.38 -39.51 36.93
C CYS A 458 6.26 -38.71 37.89
N TYR A 459 6.64 -39.28 39.04
CA TYR A 459 7.57 -38.69 39.99
C TYR A 459 8.97 -38.50 39.38
N LYS A 460 9.53 -39.54 38.75
CA LYS A 460 10.83 -39.45 38.05
C LYS A 460 10.82 -38.43 36.91
N GLU A 461 9.71 -38.32 36.20
CA GLU A 461 9.55 -37.30 35.16
C GLU A 461 9.45 -35.88 35.73
N ALA A 462 8.70 -35.72 36.83
CA ALA A 462 8.56 -34.45 37.54
C ALA A 462 9.89 -33.97 38.16
N GLN A 463 10.76 -34.88 38.61
CA GLN A 463 12.09 -34.55 39.15
C GLN A 463 13.02 -33.86 38.14
N LYS A 464 12.72 -33.93 36.83
CA LYS A 464 13.47 -33.20 35.79
C LYS A 464 13.22 -31.69 35.83
N TYR A 465 12.23 -31.24 36.59
CA TYR A 465 11.76 -29.87 36.60
C TYR A 465 11.76 -29.30 38.03
N VAL A 466 12.21 -28.06 38.14
CA VAL A 466 12.23 -27.30 39.41
C VAL A 466 10.97 -26.46 39.58
N TYR A 467 10.31 -26.09 38.47
CA TYR A 467 9.12 -25.22 38.46
C TYR A 467 7.90 -25.92 37.87
N ILE A 468 6.72 -25.71 38.47
CA ILE A 468 5.46 -26.33 38.05
C ILE A 468 5.09 -25.95 36.61
N GLU A 469 5.40 -24.71 36.21
CA GLU A 469 5.16 -24.24 34.84
C GLU A 469 5.98 -24.99 33.78
N ASP A 470 7.24 -25.35 34.09
CA ASP A 470 8.09 -26.11 33.17
C ASP A 470 7.60 -27.56 33.06
N PHE A 471 7.22 -28.18 34.19
CA PHE A 471 6.62 -29.52 34.18
C PHE A 471 5.33 -29.56 33.38
N ARG A 472 4.45 -28.56 33.57
CA ARG A 472 3.23 -28.38 32.77
C ARG A 472 3.52 -28.19 31.29
N ARG A 473 4.55 -27.42 30.93
CA ARG A 473 4.83 -27.04 29.54
C ARG A 473 5.51 -28.16 28.75
N PHE A 474 6.51 -28.80 29.35
CA PHE A 474 7.40 -29.74 28.67
C PHE A 474 7.03 -31.21 28.88
N SER A 475 6.25 -31.55 29.93
CA SER A 475 5.78 -32.91 30.19
C SER A 475 4.27 -32.95 30.51
N GLN A 476 3.48 -32.43 29.57
CA GLN A 476 2.01 -32.26 29.70
C GLN A 476 1.24 -33.53 30.08
N GLY A 477 1.67 -34.70 29.59
CA GLY A 477 1.01 -35.97 29.87
C GLY A 477 1.15 -36.39 31.33
N ALA A 478 2.38 -36.36 31.85
CA ALA A 478 2.68 -36.64 33.25
C ALA A 478 2.01 -35.61 34.18
N TYR A 479 2.09 -34.32 33.83
CA TYR A 479 1.45 -33.26 34.62
C TYR A 479 -0.07 -33.41 34.75
N LYS A 480 -0.76 -33.77 33.66
CA LYS A 480 -2.21 -33.99 33.67
C LYS A 480 -2.59 -35.18 34.56
N GLU A 481 -1.82 -36.26 34.51
CA GLU A 481 -2.06 -37.43 35.35
C GLU A 481 -1.74 -37.14 36.83
N ALA A 482 -0.67 -36.39 37.12
CA ALA A 482 -0.33 -35.95 38.47
C ALA A 482 -1.43 -35.07 39.10
N ILE A 483 -2.08 -34.20 38.32
CA ILE A 483 -3.25 -33.44 38.79
C ILE A 483 -4.44 -34.36 39.02
N LYS A 484 -4.76 -35.19 38.02
CA LYS A 484 -5.94 -36.07 38.06
C LYS A 484 -5.89 -37.04 39.24
N SER A 485 -4.70 -37.53 39.59
CA SER A 485 -4.47 -38.48 40.68
C SER A 485 -4.05 -37.81 42.00
N GLY A 486 -4.02 -36.47 42.07
CA GLY A 486 -3.67 -35.72 43.29
C GLY A 486 -2.19 -35.83 43.72
N TRP A 487 -1.30 -36.31 42.86
CA TRP A 487 0.13 -36.48 43.20
C TRP A 487 0.92 -35.18 43.21
N LEU A 488 0.41 -34.13 42.56
CA LEU A 488 1.11 -32.85 42.48
C LEU A 488 1.36 -32.23 43.86
N GLU A 489 0.45 -32.44 44.82
CA GLU A 489 0.59 -31.98 46.21
C GLU A 489 1.72 -32.70 46.96
N THR A 490 2.09 -33.91 46.50
CA THR A 490 3.17 -34.70 47.10
C THR A 490 4.55 -34.32 46.56
N TYR A 491 4.64 -33.41 45.59
CA TYR A 491 5.91 -32.98 44.96
C TYR A 491 6.40 -31.67 45.58
N ASP A 492 6.95 -31.76 46.78
CA ASP A 492 7.39 -30.63 47.61
C ASP A 492 8.53 -29.78 47.00
N TRP A 493 9.39 -30.37 46.16
CA TRP A 493 10.48 -29.66 45.47
C TRP A 493 10.01 -28.78 44.29
N LEU A 494 8.79 -28.97 43.81
CA LEU A 494 8.27 -28.34 42.60
C LEU A 494 7.68 -26.96 42.95
N SER A 495 8.46 -25.91 42.67
CA SER A 495 8.10 -24.55 43.06
C SER A 495 6.95 -23.99 42.24
N ASN A 496 5.93 -23.47 42.93
CA ASN A 496 4.79 -22.76 42.34
C ASN A 496 5.07 -21.25 42.16
N LYS A 497 6.30 -20.79 42.46
CA LYS A 497 6.68 -19.38 42.25
C LYS A 497 7.07 -19.16 40.78
N PRO A 498 6.61 -18.06 40.14
CA PRO A 498 6.95 -17.78 38.76
C PRO A 498 8.46 -17.64 38.58
N LYS A 499 8.96 -18.14 37.45
CA LYS A 499 10.38 -18.11 37.08
C LYS A 499 10.85 -16.64 37.04
N GLN A 500 11.69 -16.21 38.00
CA GLN A 500 12.51 -15.01 37.78
C GLN A 500 13.37 -15.30 36.54
N SER A 501 13.19 -14.50 35.50
CA SER A 501 13.71 -14.78 34.17
C SER A 501 15.24 -14.92 34.17
N LYS A 502 15.74 -16.16 34.04
CA LYS A 502 17.14 -16.46 33.66
C LYS A 502 17.33 -16.31 32.15
N THR A 503 17.03 -15.13 31.62
CA THR A 503 17.79 -14.58 30.50
C THR A 503 18.72 -13.55 31.12
N PRO A 504 20.05 -13.57 30.91
CA PRO A 504 20.86 -12.44 31.32
C PRO A 504 20.26 -11.22 30.64
N ASN A 505 19.66 -10.35 31.45
CA ASN A 505 19.17 -9.07 30.98
C ASN A 505 20.37 -8.44 30.26
N SER A 506 20.28 -8.11 28.97
CA SER A 506 21.41 -7.52 28.22
C SER A 506 21.92 -6.23 28.88
N VAL A 507 21.11 -5.67 29.77
CA VAL A 507 21.38 -4.53 30.66
C VAL A 507 22.44 -4.84 31.73
N LEU A 508 22.59 -6.10 32.16
CA LEU A 508 23.57 -6.54 33.18
C LEU A 508 24.90 -7.01 32.57
N PHE A 509 24.92 -7.44 31.31
CA PHE A 509 26.16 -7.86 30.63
C PHE A 509 27.04 -6.67 30.23
N TRP A 510 26.42 -5.57 29.83
CA TRP A 510 27.07 -4.34 29.38
C TRP A 510 27.14 -3.33 30.53
N THR A 511 28.21 -3.41 31.31
CA THR A 511 28.58 -2.39 32.31
C THR A 511 29.24 -1.20 31.62
N LYS A 512 29.36 -0.06 32.33
CA LYS A 512 30.00 1.15 31.80
C LYS A 512 31.44 0.88 31.35
N GLU A 513 32.16 0.07 32.11
CA GLU A 513 33.55 -0.33 31.88
C GLU A 513 33.67 -1.22 30.64
N ARG A 514 32.78 -2.20 30.48
CA ARG A 514 32.76 -3.09 29.30
C ARG A 514 32.42 -2.35 28.03
N CYS A 515 31.46 -1.43 28.10
CA CYS A 515 31.13 -0.57 26.98
C CYS A 515 32.31 0.36 26.61
N TYR A 516 33.06 0.84 27.59
CA TYR A 516 34.25 1.68 27.38
C TYR A 516 35.39 0.90 26.71
N GLU A 517 35.70 -0.30 27.20
CA GLU A 517 36.73 -1.18 26.60
C GLU A 517 36.35 -1.61 25.18
N GLU A 518 35.07 -1.90 24.93
CA GLU A 518 34.61 -2.20 23.57
C GLU A 518 34.67 -0.96 22.66
N ALA A 519 34.37 0.23 23.19
CA ALA A 519 34.45 1.48 22.44
C ALA A 519 35.89 1.83 22.03
N LYS A 520 36.92 1.53 22.85
CA LYS A 520 38.34 1.80 22.52
C LYS A 520 38.80 1.16 21.21
N LYS A 521 38.14 0.09 20.76
CA LYS A 521 38.45 -0.59 19.50
C LYS A 521 38.12 0.24 18.25
N TYR A 522 37.36 1.33 18.39
CA TYR A 522 36.89 2.14 17.28
C TYR A 522 37.36 3.59 17.41
N LYS A 523 37.59 4.26 16.28
CA LYS A 523 38.04 5.66 16.27
C LYS A 523 36.88 6.65 16.19
N THR A 524 35.76 6.25 15.59
CA THR A 524 34.60 7.13 15.40
C THR A 524 33.31 6.51 15.93
N ARG A 525 32.34 7.37 16.32
CA ARG A 525 31.00 6.92 16.75
C ARG A 525 30.30 6.07 15.69
N THR A 526 30.49 6.37 14.40
CA THR A 526 29.88 5.63 13.29
C THR A 526 30.47 4.22 13.17
N GLU A 527 31.79 4.08 13.29
CA GLU A 527 32.44 2.76 13.32
C GLU A 527 31.94 1.93 14.50
N PHE A 528 31.85 2.52 15.70
CA PHE A 528 31.34 1.84 16.89
C PHE A 528 29.86 1.43 16.76
N GLN A 529 29.03 2.26 16.12
CA GLN A 529 27.60 1.98 15.90
C GLN A 529 27.36 0.76 14.99
N TYR A 530 28.13 0.64 13.90
CA TYR A 530 27.88 -0.34 12.84
C TYR A 530 28.80 -1.57 12.89
N ALA A 531 29.69 -1.66 13.87
CA ALA A 531 30.55 -2.81 14.05
C ALA A 531 29.76 -4.08 14.46
N LYS A 532 30.07 -5.20 13.80
CA LYS A 532 29.47 -6.51 14.10
C LYS A 532 29.85 -6.93 15.52
N GLY A 533 28.84 -7.12 16.38
CA GLY A 533 29.01 -7.52 17.78
C GLY A 533 29.06 -6.37 18.79
N ALA A 534 29.48 -5.16 18.37
CA ALA A 534 29.61 -3.99 19.24
C ALA A 534 28.43 -3.00 19.16
N SER A 535 27.53 -3.17 18.19
CA SER A 535 26.33 -2.32 18.02
C SER A 535 25.44 -2.26 19.27
N THR A 536 25.41 -3.33 20.07
CA THR A 536 24.65 -3.40 21.32
C THR A 536 25.29 -2.57 22.42
N ALA A 537 26.63 -2.56 22.51
CA ALA A 537 27.40 -1.73 23.44
C ALA A 537 27.19 -0.24 23.12
N TYR A 538 27.30 0.14 21.85
CA TYR A 538 27.03 1.51 21.39
C TYR A 538 25.64 1.98 21.82
N ARG A 539 24.60 1.16 21.60
CA ARG A 539 23.22 1.51 21.95
C ARG A 539 23.04 1.71 23.46
N ILE A 540 23.72 0.92 24.28
CA ILE A 540 23.65 1.03 25.75
C ILE A 540 24.42 2.26 26.22
N SER A 541 25.60 2.53 25.67
CA SER A 541 26.37 3.76 25.96
C SER A 541 25.60 5.03 25.58
N VAL A 542 24.84 5.01 24.48
CA VAL A 542 23.95 6.14 24.11
C VAL A 542 22.78 6.25 25.09
N LYS A 543 22.11 5.13 25.40
CA LYS A 543 20.94 5.11 26.29
C LYS A 543 21.27 5.65 27.70
N ASN A 544 22.47 5.35 28.20
CA ASN A 544 22.93 5.75 29.53
C ASN A 544 23.79 7.02 29.54
N GLY A 545 24.00 7.67 28.38
CA GLY A 545 24.81 8.90 28.27
C GLY A 545 26.33 8.71 28.32
N TRP A 546 26.84 7.49 28.57
CA TRP A 546 28.28 7.21 28.67
C TRP A 546 29.09 7.58 27.43
N ILE A 547 28.46 7.62 26.26
CA ILE A 547 29.13 7.97 25.01
C ILE A 547 29.66 9.41 24.97
N GLU A 548 29.14 10.30 25.83
CA GLU A 548 29.61 11.69 25.95
C GLU A 548 30.94 11.77 26.69
N GLU A 549 31.22 10.80 27.57
CA GLU A 549 32.48 10.67 28.31
C GLU A 549 33.63 10.10 27.46
N TYR A 550 33.34 9.60 26.25
CA TYR A 550 34.35 9.02 25.36
C TYR A 550 35.07 10.14 24.58
N GLU A 551 36.12 10.71 25.19
CA GLU A 551 36.86 11.87 24.69
C GLU A 551 37.39 11.72 23.26
N TRP A 552 37.79 10.52 22.84
CA TRP A 552 38.32 10.29 21.48
C TRP A 552 37.22 10.15 20.41
N MET A 553 35.95 10.04 20.82
CA MET A 553 34.79 9.86 19.95
C MET A 553 33.84 11.06 19.94
N GLN A 554 34.37 12.29 19.95
CA GLN A 554 33.51 13.48 19.93
C GLN A 554 32.72 13.60 18.62
N PRO A 555 31.46 14.03 18.67
CA PRO A 555 30.63 14.19 17.49
C PRO A 555 31.16 15.34 16.63
N LYS A 556 31.49 15.05 15.36
CA LYS A 556 31.86 16.09 14.37
C LYS A 556 30.71 17.07 14.07
N ALA A 557 29.48 16.74 14.45
CA ALA A 557 28.30 17.56 14.24
C ALA A 557 27.91 18.32 15.52
N LYS A 558 27.63 19.62 15.37
CA LYS A 558 27.14 20.46 16.47
C LYS A 558 25.83 19.88 17.03
N PRO A 559 25.60 19.90 18.36
CA PRO A 559 24.44 19.29 18.99
C PRO A 559 23.12 19.87 18.48
N ASN A 560 22.04 19.09 18.63
CA ASN A 560 20.71 19.55 18.22
C ASN A 560 20.32 20.80 19.02
N GLY A 561 19.85 21.85 18.35
CA GLY A 561 19.57 23.15 18.99
C GLY A 561 20.78 24.09 19.14
N TYR A 562 21.98 23.72 18.71
CA TYR A 562 23.16 24.61 18.79
C TYR A 562 22.94 26.00 18.14
N TRP A 563 22.21 26.03 17.02
CA TRP A 563 21.88 27.24 16.25
C TRP A 563 20.58 27.92 16.70
N ASP A 564 19.94 27.45 17.76
CA ASP A 564 18.75 28.06 18.35
C ASP A 564 19.11 29.18 19.36
N ASN A 565 20.20 29.87 19.09
CA ASN A 565 20.71 30.96 19.91
C ASN A 565 21.11 32.12 18.99
N TYR A 566 20.59 33.31 19.31
CA TYR A 566 20.78 34.53 18.53
C TYR A 566 22.26 34.90 18.38
N GLU A 567 22.98 34.99 19.50
CA GLU A 567 24.39 35.40 19.56
C GLU A 567 25.29 34.50 18.71
N ARG A 568 25.07 33.17 18.79
CA ARG A 568 25.83 32.21 17.98
C ARG A 568 25.58 32.38 16.49
N CYS A 569 24.33 32.66 16.10
CA CYS A 569 24.01 32.93 14.70
C CYS A 569 24.56 34.28 14.24
N PHE A 570 24.58 35.28 15.13
CA PHE A 570 25.12 36.62 14.86
C PHE A 570 26.65 36.59 14.67
N GLU A 571 27.39 35.93 15.57
CA GLU A 571 28.84 35.76 15.45
C GLU A 571 29.23 34.96 14.19
N GLU A 572 28.46 33.93 13.84
CA GLU A 572 28.69 33.20 12.60
C GLU A 572 28.36 34.06 11.37
N ALA A 573 27.33 34.89 11.44
CA ALA A 573 26.93 35.79 10.36
C ALA A 573 28.00 36.86 10.07
N LYS A 574 28.71 37.38 11.09
CA LYS A 574 29.78 38.39 10.89
C LYS A 574 30.87 37.96 9.91
N LYS A 575 31.06 36.65 9.71
CA LYS A 575 32.04 36.09 8.78
C LYS A 575 31.69 36.30 7.30
N TYR A 576 30.45 36.71 7.00
CA TYR A 576 29.93 36.82 5.64
C TYR A 576 29.51 38.25 5.32
N LYS A 577 29.68 38.66 4.06
CA LYS A 577 29.30 40.01 3.63
C LYS A 577 27.89 40.06 3.06
N THR A 578 27.42 38.96 2.46
CA THR A 578 26.10 38.91 1.81
C THR A 578 25.24 37.76 2.32
N ARG A 579 23.90 37.93 2.25
CA ARG A 579 22.93 36.86 2.61
C ARG A 579 23.15 35.58 1.81
N THR A 580 23.54 35.69 0.54
CA THR A 580 23.80 34.55 -0.34
C THR A 580 25.04 33.77 0.10
N GLU A 581 26.12 34.48 0.44
CA GLU A 581 27.33 33.84 0.99
C GLU A 581 27.01 33.11 2.30
N PHE A 582 26.28 33.76 3.20
CA PHE A 582 25.91 33.14 4.48
C PHE A 582 24.99 31.92 4.30
N GLN A 583 24.06 31.96 3.34
CA GLN A 583 23.16 30.85 3.03
C GLN A 583 23.89 29.60 2.53
N TYR A 584 24.86 29.78 1.64
CA TYR A 584 25.53 28.67 0.94
C TYR A 584 26.88 28.28 1.53
N ALA A 585 27.34 28.96 2.58
CA ALA A 585 28.59 28.62 3.25
C ALA A 585 28.55 27.24 3.93
N LYS A 586 29.62 26.47 3.70
CA LYS A 586 29.80 25.12 4.26
C LYS A 586 29.94 25.21 5.79
N GLY A 587 28.92 24.72 6.52
CA GLY A 587 28.88 24.72 7.98
C GLY A 587 28.02 25.83 8.61
N ALA A 588 27.72 26.91 7.88
CA ALA A 588 26.92 28.04 8.35
C ALA A 588 25.49 28.10 7.78
N SER A 589 25.17 27.25 6.79
CA SER A 589 23.82 27.17 6.20
C SER A 589 22.70 26.90 7.20
N ARG A 590 22.98 26.16 8.29
CA ARG A 590 22.04 25.94 9.40
C ARG A 590 21.82 27.21 10.22
N ALA A 591 22.88 28.00 10.48
CA ALA A 591 22.77 29.28 11.16
C ALA A 591 21.88 30.24 10.37
N TYR A 592 22.12 30.37 9.06
CA TYR A 592 21.28 31.17 8.16
C TYR A 592 19.80 30.77 8.22
N LYS A 593 19.52 29.46 8.18
CA LYS A 593 18.16 28.94 8.23
C LYS A 593 17.45 29.31 9.55
N TYR A 594 18.13 29.22 10.68
CA TYR A 594 17.57 29.60 11.98
C TYR A 594 17.39 31.12 12.08
N SER A 595 18.35 31.91 11.59
CA SER A 595 18.22 33.36 11.49
C SER A 595 17.02 33.80 10.65
N VAL A 596 16.72 33.11 9.55
CA VAL A 596 15.52 33.38 8.73
C VAL A 596 14.25 32.94 9.45
N LYS A 597 14.25 31.74 10.07
CA LYS A 597 13.08 31.20 10.76
C LYS A 597 12.64 32.08 11.94
N ASN A 598 13.60 32.58 12.72
CA ASN A 598 13.37 33.38 13.92
C ASN A 598 13.37 34.90 13.66
N GLY A 599 13.53 35.34 12.40
CA GLY A 599 13.53 36.76 12.02
C GLY A 599 14.84 37.51 12.25
N TRP A 600 15.83 36.92 12.93
CA TRP A 600 17.14 37.53 13.24
C TRP A 600 17.94 37.98 12.03
N ILE A 601 17.67 37.42 10.85
CA ILE A 601 18.35 37.80 9.60
C ILE A 601 18.14 39.29 9.25
N ASP A 602 17.05 39.90 9.73
CA ASP A 602 16.77 41.32 9.53
C ASP A 602 17.56 42.23 10.48
N ASP A 603 18.04 41.69 11.62
CA ASP A 603 18.92 42.39 12.56
C ASP A 603 20.38 42.46 12.05
N PHE A 604 20.73 41.64 11.05
CA PHE A 604 22.07 41.61 10.45
C PHE A 604 22.20 42.74 9.42
N THR A 605 22.33 43.97 9.91
CA THR A 605 22.21 45.21 9.14
C THR A 605 23.18 45.34 7.95
N TRP A 606 24.34 44.69 8.00
CA TRP A 606 25.32 44.69 6.91
C TRP A 606 24.95 43.77 5.73
N MET A 607 23.98 42.86 5.90
CA MET A 607 23.54 41.91 4.87
C MET A 607 22.14 42.25 4.34
N GLN A 608 22.02 43.39 3.66
CA GLN A 608 20.74 43.82 3.10
C GLN A 608 20.29 42.97 1.89
N PRO A 609 18.99 42.64 1.78
CA PRO A 609 18.48 41.86 0.65
C PRO A 609 18.45 42.70 -0.63
N LYS A 610 18.96 42.14 -1.74
CA LYS A 610 18.93 42.78 -3.08
C LYS A 610 17.51 43.04 -3.61
N ARG A 611 16.49 42.38 -3.04
CA ARG A 611 15.08 42.50 -3.44
C ARG A 611 14.22 42.87 -2.23
N LYS A 612 13.34 43.87 -2.41
CA LYS A 612 12.32 44.25 -1.42
C LYS A 612 11.34 43.08 -1.21
N LYS A 613 11.01 42.78 0.06
CA LYS A 613 10.10 41.69 0.43
C LYS A 613 8.69 41.88 -0.15
N HIS A 614 7.94 40.80 -0.32
CA HIS A 614 6.52 40.88 -0.74
C HIS A 614 5.73 41.72 0.27
N GLY A 615 4.92 42.67 -0.19
CA GLY A 615 4.23 43.63 0.67
C GLY A 615 5.09 44.80 1.20
N TYR A 616 6.33 44.98 0.73
CA TYR A 616 7.17 46.13 1.13
C TYR A 616 6.53 47.49 0.83
N TRP A 617 5.80 47.58 -0.28
CA TRP A 617 5.13 48.79 -0.75
C TRP A 617 3.71 48.88 -0.16
N THR A 618 3.61 49.54 1.00
CA THR A 618 2.33 49.97 1.58
C THR A 618 1.89 51.30 0.98
N LYS A 619 0.65 51.74 1.24
CA LYS A 619 0.13 53.02 0.75
C LYS A 619 1.01 54.18 1.22
N GLU A 620 1.36 54.20 2.51
CA GLU A 620 2.19 55.22 3.15
C GLU A 620 3.60 55.26 2.56
N ARG A 621 4.21 54.08 2.32
CA ARG A 621 5.55 53.99 1.72
C ARG A 621 5.56 54.40 0.26
N CYS A 622 4.50 54.09 -0.48
CA CYS A 622 4.34 54.55 -1.85
C CYS A 622 4.15 56.07 -1.90
N PHE A 623 3.43 56.66 -0.94
CA PHE A 623 3.25 58.11 -0.85
C PHE A 623 4.54 58.84 -0.47
N LEU A 624 5.31 58.33 0.49
CA LEU A 624 6.63 58.87 0.83
C LEU A 624 7.60 58.79 -0.34
N GLU A 625 7.56 57.71 -1.11
CA GLU A 625 8.37 57.55 -2.32
C GLU A 625 7.89 58.48 -3.46
N TYR A 626 6.58 58.69 -3.58
CA TYR A 626 5.97 59.63 -4.53
C TYR A 626 6.42 61.07 -4.26
N LYS A 627 6.47 61.49 -2.98
CA LYS A 627 6.94 62.83 -2.57
C LYS A 627 8.38 63.17 -3.01
N LYS A 628 9.22 62.16 -3.25
CA LYS A 628 10.60 62.36 -3.69
C LYS A 628 10.72 62.81 -5.16
N TYR A 629 9.65 62.71 -5.93
CA TYR A 629 9.67 62.98 -7.37
C TYR A 629 8.58 63.98 -7.75
N LEU A 630 8.81 64.78 -8.80
CA LEU A 630 7.75 65.56 -9.43
C LEU A 630 6.75 64.61 -10.12
N ASN A 631 5.46 64.99 -10.19
CA ASN A 631 4.33 64.12 -10.60
C ASN A 631 4.59 63.27 -11.86
N ARG A 632 5.40 63.74 -12.82
CA ARG A 632 5.72 63.04 -14.08
C ARG A 632 6.88 62.03 -13.97
N ASP A 633 7.71 62.13 -12.94
CA ASP A 633 8.95 61.36 -12.79
C ASP A 633 8.80 60.08 -11.96
N PHE A 634 7.75 59.98 -11.13
CA PHE A 634 7.53 58.87 -10.20
C PHE A 634 7.51 57.50 -10.92
N GLY A 635 6.84 57.42 -12.07
CA GLY A 635 6.75 56.18 -12.85
C GLY A 635 8.08 55.70 -13.42
N ARG A 636 8.97 56.62 -13.81
CA ARG A 636 10.28 56.30 -14.38
C ARG A 636 11.30 55.97 -13.29
N LYS A 637 11.33 56.77 -12.21
CA LYS A 637 12.36 56.66 -11.16
C LYS A 637 12.02 55.62 -10.08
N SER A 638 10.75 55.29 -9.87
CA SER A 638 10.34 54.21 -8.95
C SER A 638 9.23 53.31 -9.54
N PRO A 639 9.54 52.49 -10.58
CA PRO A 639 8.54 51.72 -11.33
C PRO A 639 7.73 50.73 -10.48
N SER A 640 8.37 50.14 -9.46
CA SER A 640 7.72 49.16 -8.57
C SER A 640 6.69 49.81 -7.64
N ALA A 641 7.00 50.99 -7.10
CA ALA A 641 6.06 51.76 -6.27
C ALA A 641 4.92 52.31 -7.12
N TYR A 642 5.23 52.81 -8.32
CA TYR A 642 4.24 53.31 -9.28
C TYR A 642 3.25 52.23 -9.71
N ALA A 643 3.73 51.04 -10.09
CA ALA A 643 2.86 49.95 -10.54
C ALA A 643 1.88 49.47 -9.45
N ILE A 644 2.32 49.43 -8.18
CA ILE A 644 1.45 49.05 -7.05
C ILE A 644 0.45 50.16 -6.75
N SER A 645 0.90 51.42 -6.76
CA SER A 645 0.02 52.58 -6.57
C SER A 645 -1.04 52.70 -7.67
N GLN A 646 -0.68 52.36 -8.92
CA GLN A 646 -1.61 52.33 -10.05
C GLN A 646 -2.62 51.20 -9.91
N ARG A 647 -2.17 49.99 -9.56
CA ARG A 647 -3.04 48.82 -9.38
C ARG A 647 -4.07 49.01 -8.29
N ASN A 648 -3.69 49.69 -7.20
CA ASN A 648 -4.56 49.92 -6.04
C ASN A 648 -5.29 51.27 -6.10
N GLY A 649 -5.14 52.06 -7.17
CA GLY A 649 -5.84 53.33 -7.35
C GLY A 649 -5.31 54.52 -6.52
N TRP A 650 -4.23 54.35 -5.76
CA TRP A 650 -3.70 55.36 -4.82
C TRP A 650 -3.15 56.62 -5.49
N LEU A 651 -2.85 56.59 -6.79
CA LEU A 651 -2.28 57.73 -7.51
C LEU A 651 -3.20 58.97 -7.52
N LYS A 652 -4.51 58.79 -7.41
CA LYS A 652 -5.46 59.92 -7.34
C LYS A 652 -5.36 60.63 -5.99
N GLU A 653 -5.40 59.86 -4.92
CA GLU A 653 -5.27 60.34 -3.54
C GLU A 653 -3.91 60.99 -3.30
N PHE A 654 -2.83 60.42 -3.85
CA PHE A 654 -1.49 61.02 -3.75
C PHE A 654 -1.40 62.39 -4.43
N ARG A 655 -2.17 62.66 -5.48
CA ARG A 655 -2.21 63.98 -6.13
C ARG A 655 -3.00 64.98 -5.29
N GLU A 656 -4.14 64.55 -4.75
CA GLU A 656 -4.98 65.36 -3.86
C GLU A 656 -4.25 65.73 -2.57
N GLU A 657 -3.52 64.79 -1.94
CA GLU A 657 -2.77 65.02 -0.70
C GLU A 657 -1.44 65.78 -0.90
N ASN A 658 -0.85 65.77 -2.11
CA ASN A 658 0.43 66.45 -2.38
C ASN A 658 0.25 67.86 -2.95
N GLY A 659 -0.99 68.34 -3.10
CA GLY A 659 -1.31 69.73 -3.49
C GLY A 659 -0.71 70.18 -4.83
N LYS A 660 -0.48 69.25 -5.77
CA LYS A 660 0.17 69.51 -7.07
C LYS A 660 -0.62 69.00 -8.26
#